data_AF-A0A8H6PCZ4-F1
#
_entry.id   AF-A0A8H6PCZ4-F1
#
_cell.length_a   1.000
_cell.length_b   1.000
_cell.length_c   1.000
_cell.angle_alpha   90.00
_cell.angle_beta   90.00
_cell.angle_gamma   90.00
#
_symmetry.space_group_name_H-M   'P 1'
#
loop_
_entity.id
_entity.type
_entity.pdbx_description
1 polymer ?
#
loop_
_entity_poly.entity_id
_entity_poly.type
_entity_poly.pdbx_seq_one_letter_code
_entity_poly.pdbx_strand_id
1 'polypeptide(L)'
;MERSTRYSHGDYTVGWISALPPEMAAAEAILDETHHALPVPAHDKNSYTLVVGQQMLSTFPCIRFGLLVGIAGGIPSKNADIRLGDVVVSTGVVQYDYGKAYPEHFQRTGTLNKPPEISLTAVSKLRSKHLREKGMIQQFLSQMIERNPQMSQEFGLGGRQDQLFNADYRHIESESTCDKCDRSQFVPRKQRTSSLPKIHYGLIASANQVMKDAASRDKLGRELGAYCVDMEAAGLMDHFPCLVIRGICDYADSHKNKEWQGYAAAVAAAYTKELLMGVSEEDAIRKKSPLGNPSFGLALRRRVGYWEEHSIARLVDERDITMMQTLLVQGKIFLDDLEPEYGGTALQRAIQLQDIDLIQFLIHQGADPDIADDRGTSARDEATFSFLACSHNEIYWEWHENRLQSIISIGSHLDEWNLSYLHKIILKIHRTDLLEALQDRTIYSQLESRDQQGRTPLHWAAIRADADAVRLLINAKADVNARDNYHKTPLHFAAETPSFECFELLLKAKSCPTSRTLIGEEPIHKICRSQADPIFLIKLLEFDVDVNSRAGGIDGVTPVTSAISGCRPGVLEELIRQNADLSIADREGDTALFEAVACDSSECLKVLLQHQAPADILHVNKRGMTVLHMAALYPSLEILEILADANLYGLDPDAKDNEGCTASDRFPANACGDLRKAFDTVLVDSGSTLVLHGDG
;
A
#
# COMPACT_ATOMS: atom_id res chain seq x y z
N MET A 1 -8.41 -35.84 -24.56
CA MET A 1 -7.73 -34.55 -24.33
C MET A 1 -8.07 -34.13 -22.91
N GLU A 2 -7.14 -34.33 -21.98
CA GLU A 2 -7.30 -33.97 -20.58
C GLU A 2 -7.53 -32.45 -20.48
N ARG A 3 -8.58 -32.05 -19.76
CA ARG A 3 -8.86 -30.64 -19.45
C ARG A 3 -7.70 -30.13 -18.60
N SER A 4 -6.74 -29.43 -19.20
CA SER A 4 -5.73 -28.66 -18.47
C SER A 4 -6.47 -27.66 -17.58
N THR A 5 -6.51 -27.93 -16.27
CA THR A 5 -7.01 -27.00 -15.27
C THR A 5 -6.07 -25.81 -15.24
N ARG A 6 -6.52 -24.69 -15.81
CA ARG A 6 -5.75 -23.45 -15.86
C ARG A 6 -5.73 -22.83 -14.47
N TYR A 7 -4.65 -23.05 -13.72
CA TYR A 7 -4.43 -22.41 -12.42
C TYR A 7 -4.27 -20.88 -12.59
N SER A 8 -4.61 -20.15 -11.54
CA SER A 8 -4.60 -18.70 -11.40
C SER A 8 -3.88 -18.30 -10.11
N HIS A 9 -3.55 -17.01 -9.94
CA HIS A 9 -2.86 -16.54 -8.73
C HIS A 9 -3.66 -16.78 -7.43
N GLY A 10 -4.99 -16.86 -7.52
CA GLY A 10 -5.86 -17.13 -6.37
C GLY A 10 -5.87 -18.59 -5.90
N ASP A 11 -5.27 -19.52 -6.66
CA ASP A 11 -5.28 -20.94 -6.30
C ASP A 11 -4.19 -21.33 -5.28
N TYR A 12 -3.28 -20.40 -4.95
CA TYR A 12 -2.14 -20.66 -4.08
C TYR A 12 -2.35 -20.07 -2.68
N THR A 13 -2.27 -20.92 -1.65
CA THR A 13 -2.56 -20.56 -0.25
C THR A 13 -1.36 -20.49 0.66
N VAL A 14 -0.19 -20.93 0.20
CA VAL A 14 1.06 -20.92 0.97
C VAL A 14 2.14 -20.32 0.10
N GLY A 15 2.85 -19.31 0.63
CA GLY A 15 4.03 -18.76 -0.02
C GLY A 15 5.28 -19.51 0.44
N TRP A 16 6.09 -20.00 -0.49
CA TRP A 16 7.37 -20.65 -0.20
C TRP A 16 8.51 -19.81 -0.78
N ILE A 17 9.48 -19.46 0.05
CA ILE A 17 10.66 -18.69 -0.36
C ILE A 17 11.92 -19.53 -0.12
N SER A 18 12.68 -19.70 -1.20
CA SER A 18 14.04 -20.26 -1.22
C SER A 18 14.99 -19.16 -1.72
N ALA A 19 16.07 -18.88 -1.00
CA ALA A 19 16.99 -17.79 -1.30
C ALA A 19 18.14 -18.21 -2.22
N LEU A 20 18.53 -19.49 -2.20
CA LEU A 20 19.68 -20.02 -2.94
C LEU A 20 19.27 -21.10 -3.95
N PRO A 21 20.01 -21.27 -5.07
CA PRO A 21 19.71 -22.28 -6.07
C PRO A 21 19.59 -23.73 -5.52
N PRO A 22 20.44 -24.21 -4.59
CA PRO A 22 20.26 -25.54 -4.00
C PRO A 22 18.96 -25.68 -3.20
N GLU A 23 18.50 -24.60 -2.56
CA GLU A 23 17.25 -24.59 -1.80
C GLU A 23 16.03 -24.66 -2.73
N MET A 24 16.08 -23.98 -3.87
CA MET A 24 15.05 -24.04 -4.90
C MET A 24 15.00 -25.43 -5.55
N ALA A 25 16.16 -25.98 -5.94
CA ALA A 25 16.25 -27.32 -6.53
C ALA A 25 15.73 -28.41 -5.58
N ALA A 26 16.03 -28.30 -4.28
CA ALA A 26 15.49 -29.21 -3.26
C ALA A 26 13.96 -29.10 -3.15
N ALA A 27 13.41 -27.87 -3.15
CA ALA A 27 11.97 -27.65 -3.06
C ALA A 27 11.23 -28.24 -4.27
N GLU A 28 11.69 -27.92 -5.50
CA GLU A 28 11.11 -28.43 -6.75
C GLU A 28 11.11 -29.97 -6.82
N ALA A 29 12.17 -30.62 -6.34
CA ALA A 29 12.29 -32.07 -6.39
C ALA A 29 11.49 -32.81 -5.28
N ILE A 30 11.20 -32.14 -4.16
CA ILE A 30 10.45 -32.69 -3.03
C ILE A 30 8.94 -32.49 -3.19
N LEU A 31 8.52 -31.33 -3.72
CA LEU A 31 7.11 -31.03 -3.96
C LEU A 31 6.52 -31.90 -5.08
N ASP A 32 5.20 -31.99 -5.13
CA ASP A 32 4.51 -33.01 -5.93
C ASP A 32 4.36 -32.64 -7.41
N GLU A 33 4.06 -31.37 -7.71
CA GLU A 33 3.76 -30.90 -9.06
C GLU A 33 4.36 -29.51 -9.33
N THR A 34 4.79 -29.27 -10.57
CA THR A 34 5.21 -27.95 -11.05
C THR A 34 4.17 -27.42 -12.02
N HIS A 35 3.54 -26.29 -11.69
CA HIS A 35 2.55 -25.65 -12.54
C HIS A 35 3.22 -24.72 -13.57
N HIS A 36 2.50 -24.41 -14.67
CA HIS A 36 2.98 -23.43 -15.65
C HIS A 36 3.07 -22.02 -15.06
N ALA A 37 4.05 -21.24 -15.51
CA ALA A 37 4.21 -19.85 -15.09
C ALA A 37 2.95 -19.02 -15.37
N LEU A 38 2.49 -18.28 -14.37
CA LEU A 38 1.35 -17.39 -14.49
C LEU A 38 1.75 -16.05 -15.14
N PRO A 39 0.82 -15.31 -15.77
CA PRO A 39 1.11 -14.02 -16.38
C PRO A 39 1.60 -13.01 -15.33
N VAL A 40 2.76 -12.38 -15.56
CA VAL A 40 3.35 -11.40 -14.64
C VAL A 40 2.61 -10.06 -14.76
N PRO A 41 2.04 -9.50 -13.68
CA PRO A 41 1.42 -8.18 -13.70
C PRO A 41 2.43 -7.06 -14.04
N ALA A 42 2.02 -6.02 -14.76
CA ALA A 42 2.90 -4.96 -15.27
C ALA A 42 3.68 -4.16 -14.20
N HIS A 43 3.31 -4.31 -12.93
CA HIS A 43 3.89 -3.60 -11.78
C HIS A 43 4.92 -4.44 -11.00
N ASP A 44 5.13 -5.70 -11.38
CA ASP A 44 5.99 -6.64 -10.66
C ASP A 44 7.44 -6.58 -11.17
N LYS A 45 8.34 -6.03 -10.36
CA LYS A 45 9.79 -5.97 -10.60
C LYS A 45 10.51 -6.60 -9.41
N ASN A 46 10.66 -7.92 -9.42
CA ASN A 46 11.33 -8.67 -8.37
C ASN A 46 12.84 -8.34 -8.29
N SER A 47 13.27 -7.63 -7.24
CA SER A 47 14.70 -7.53 -6.87
C SER A 47 14.88 -7.31 -5.36
N TYR A 48 15.62 -8.24 -4.74
CA TYR A 48 16.00 -8.39 -3.31
C TYR A 48 14.85 -8.56 -2.28
N THR A 49 15.14 -9.39 -1.27
CA THR A 49 14.23 -10.24 -0.46
C THR A 49 13.03 -9.54 0.20
N LEU A 50 13.16 -8.26 0.55
CA LEU A 50 12.11 -7.48 1.23
C LEU A 50 10.96 -7.11 0.27
N VAL A 51 11.31 -6.82 -0.99
CA VAL A 51 10.38 -6.50 -2.08
C VAL A 51 9.62 -7.76 -2.53
N VAL A 52 10.28 -8.93 -2.51
CA VAL A 52 9.71 -10.22 -2.92
C VAL A 52 8.55 -10.64 -2.01
N GLY A 53 8.67 -10.48 -0.69
CA GLY A 53 7.60 -10.85 0.24
C GLY A 53 6.32 -10.01 0.04
N GLN A 54 6.47 -8.70 -0.11
CA GLN A 54 5.34 -7.79 -0.37
C GLN A 54 4.72 -8.01 -1.75
N GLN A 55 5.55 -8.15 -2.79
CA GLN A 55 5.09 -8.44 -4.15
C GLN A 55 4.41 -9.81 -4.22
N MET A 56 4.93 -10.84 -3.55
CA MET A 56 4.31 -12.17 -3.52
C MET A 56 2.91 -12.12 -2.91
N LEU A 57 2.72 -11.42 -1.79
CA LEU A 57 1.39 -11.30 -1.19
C LEU A 57 0.44 -10.43 -2.04
N SER A 58 0.96 -9.43 -2.76
CA SER A 58 0.16 -8.63 -3.70
C SER A 58 -0.24 -9.43 -4.95
N THR A 59 0.64 -10.25 -5.48
CA THR A 59 0.43 -11.03 -6.71
C THR A 59 -0.43 -12.26 -6.42
N PHE A 60 -0.29 -12.88 -5.24
CA PHE A 60 -1.03 -14.08 -4.81
C PHE A 60 -1.91 -13.77 -3.59
N PRO A 61 -3.15 -13.27 -3.81
CA PRO A 61 -4.00 -12.74 -2.73
C PRO A 61 -4.47 -13.82 -1.73
N CYS A 62 -4.41 -15.09 -2.13
CA CYS A 62 -4.86 -16.21 -1.33
C CYS A 62 -3.80 -16.78 -0.36
N ILE A 63 -2.55 -16.29 -0.40
CA ILE A 63 -1.52 -16.76 0.54
C ILE A 63 -1.96 -16.46 1.99
N ARG A 64 -1.88 -17.48 2.86
CA ARG A 64 -2.31 -17.42 4.27
C ARG A 64 -1.15 -17.35 5.26
N PHE A 65 -0.01 -17.89 4.89
CA PHE A 65 1.24 -17.77 5.63
C PHE A 65 2.42 -18.07 4.72
N GLY A 66 3.57 -17.54 5.09
CA GLY A 66 4.83 -17.81 4.41
C GLY A 66 5.62 -18.95 5.02
N LEU A 67 6.50 -19.52 4.20
CA LEU A 67 7.54 -20.44 4.61
C LEU A 67 8.86 -19.92 4.04
N LEU A 68 9.85 -19.68 4.90
CA LEU A 68 11.21 -19.40 4.48
C LEU A 68 12.03 -20.68 4.73
N VAL A 69 12.33 -21.40 3.66
CA VAL A 69 12.96 -22.72 3.74
C VAL A 69 14.32 -22.65 3.09
N GLY A 70 15.35 -23.04 3.84
CA GLY A 70 16.69 -22.98 3.31
C GLY A 70 17.71 -23.61 4.22
N ILE A 71 18.95 -23.17 4.10
CA ILE A 71 20.08 -23.65 4.89
C ILE A 71 20.58 -22.60 5.88
N ALA A 72 21.26 -23.06 6.93
CA ALA A 72 21.84 -22.19 7.96
C ALA A 72 23.08 -22.82 8.59
N GLY A 73 23.86 -22.00 9.29
CA GLY A 73 24.95 -22.45 10.14
C GLY A 73 24.44 -22.83 11.53
N GLY A 74 24.75 -24.03 12.00
CA GLY A 74 24.30 -24.54 13.29
C GLY A 74 25.07 -23.93 14.46
N ILE A 75 24.41 -23.78 15.60
CA ILE A 75 25.02 -23.36 16.88
C ILE A 75 24.91 -24.53 17.87
N PRO A 76 25.91 -25.42 17.95
CA PRO A 76 25.93 -26.48 18.95
C PRO A 76 26.04 -25.90 20.36
N SER A 77 25.29 -26.44 21.31
CA SER A 77 25.38 -26.04 22.72
C SER A 77 25.20 -27.24 23.65
N LYS A 78 25.45 -27.03 24.94
CA LYS A 78 25.19 -28.05 25.97
C LYS A 78 23.69 -28.43 26.05
N ASN A 79 22.81 -27.50 25.67
CA ASN A 79 21.36 -27.68 25.76
C ASN A 79 20.76 -28.23 24.46
N ALA A 80 21.45 -28.03 23.33
CA ALA A 80 21.03 -28.50 22.01
C ALA A 80 22.24 -29.01 21.22
N ASP A 81 22.36 -30.32 21.08
CA ASP A 81 23.33 -30.99 20.20
C ASP A 81 22.88 -30.84 18.74
N ILE A 82 23.10 -29.67 18.13
CA ILE A 82 22.84 -29.39 16.72
C ILE A 82 23.91 -30.07 15.86
N ARG A 83 23.50 -30.79 14.81
CA ARG A 83 24.41 -31.49 13.88
C ARG A 83 24.16 -31.14 12.42
N LEU A 84 25.17 -31.35 11.57
CA LEU A 84 25.02 -31.22 10.13
C LEU A 84 23.92 -32.18 9.63
N GLY A 85 23.06 -31.66 8.76
CA GLY A 85 21.88 -32.36 8.26
C GLY A 85 20.66 -32.31 9.17
N ASP A 86 20.76 -31.79 10.40
CA ASP A 86 19.58 -31.53 11.24
C ASP A 86 18.73 -30.38 10.68
N VAL A 87 17.52 -30.23 11.22
CA VAL A 87 16.61 -29.12 10.90
C VAL A 87 16.37 -28.29 12.15
N VAL A 88 16.44 -26.97 12.01
CA VAL A 88 15.99 -25.99 13.00
C VAL A 88 14.72 -25.32 12.49
N VAL A 89 13.66 -25.38 13.28
CA VAL A 89 12.37 -24.73 13.03
C VAL A 89 12.21 -23.58 14.02
N SER A 90 11.97 -22.39 13.49
CA SER A 90 11.89 -21.18 14.29
C SER A 90 10.72 -21.22 15.30
N THR A 91 11.01 -20.91 16.56
CA THR A 91 10.01 -20.42 17.53
C THR A 91 9.98 -18.89 17.59
N GLY A 92 10.99 -18.26 16.98
CA GLY A 92 11.15 -16.83 16.81
C GLY A 92 12.46 -16.54 16.05
N VAL A 93 12.56 -15.34 15.50
CA VAL A 93 13.75 -14.84 14.82
C VAL A 93 14.19 -13.53 15.44
N VAL A 94 15.49 -13.38 15.68
CA VAL A 94 16.08 -12.14 16.20
C VAL A 94 17.14 -11.65 15.24
N GLN A 95 17.05 -10.38 14.84
CA GLN A 95 18.12 -9.73 14.11
C GLN A 95 19.24 -9.32 15.06
N TYR A 96 20.42 -9.94 14.95
CA TYR A 96 21.50 -9.75 15.94
C TYR A 96 22.47 -8.62 15.60
N ASP A 97 22.56 -8.21 14.34
CA ASP A 97 23.44 -7.14 13.85
C ASP A 97 22.75 -5.77 13.72
N TYR A 98 21.50 -5.66 14.19
CA TYR A 98 20.73 -4.41 14.17
C TYR A 98 20.70 -3.73 15.55
N GLY A 99 21.20 -2.50 15.62
CA GLY A 99 21.48 -1.85 16.89
C GLY A 99 22.37 -0.60 16.80
N LYS A 100 22.64 -0.01 17.96
CA LYS A 100 23.50 1.16 18.11
C LYS A 100 24.93 0.71 18.42
N ALA A 101 25.89 1.11 17.58
CA ALA A 101 27.31 0.90 17.84
C ALA A 101 27.83 1.99 18.79
N TYR A 102 28.33 1.60 19.97
CA TYR A 102 29.11 2.44 20.87
C TYR A 102 30.60 2.09 20.74
N PRO A 103 31.53 2.98 21.15
CA PRO A 103 32.96 2.76 20.99
C PRO A 103 33.50 1.44 21.57
N GLU A 104 32.87 0.90 22.61
CA GLU A 104 33.32 -0.32 23.30
C GLU A 104 32.35 -1.51 23.17
N HIS A 105 31.13 -1.29 22.68
CA HIS A 105 30.12 -2.35 22.59
C HIS A 105 29.01 -2.02 21.59
N PHE A 106 28.36 -3.07 21.09
CA PHE A 106 27.18 -2.93 20.24
C PHE A 106 25.91 -3.19 21.07
N GLN A 107 24.98 -2.23 21.09
CA GLN A 107 23.68 -2.39 21.74
C GLN A 107 22.64 -2.82 20.70
N ARG A 108 22.26 -4.10 20.72
CA ARG A 108 21.18 -4.63 19.88
C ARG A 108 19.85 -3.95 20.19
N THR A 109 19.14 -3.51 19.16
CA THR A 109 17.77 -2.95 19.27
C THR A 109 16.73 -3.74 18.47
N GLY A 110 17.13 -4.83 17.80
CA GLY A 110 16.22 -5.68 17.03
C GLY A 110 15.11 -6.33 17.88
N THR A 111 13.91 -6.41 17.31
CA THR A 111 12.72 -7.04 17.89
C THR A 111 12.69 -8.55 17.63
N LEU A 112 12.01 -9.30 18.51
CA LEU A 112 11.76 -10.73 18.32
C LEU A 112 10.56 -10.91 17.39
N ASN A 113 10.79 -11.43 16.19
CA ASN A 113 9.74 -11.72 15.21
C ASN A 113 9.21 -13.14 15.43
N LYS A 114 7.89 -13.26 15.63
CA LYS A 114 7.22 -14.53 15.93
C LYS A 114 6.58 -15.12 14.67
N PRO A 115 6.71 -16.43 14.42
CA PRO A 115 6.02 -17.09 13.30
C PRO A 115 4.49 -16.99 13.41
N PRO A 116 3.76 -17.10 12.28
CA PRO A 116 2.30 -17.13 12.28
C PRO A 116 1.71 -18.25 13.15
N GLU A 117 0.59 -17.98 13.81
CA GLU A 117 -0.07 -18.93 14.72
C GLU A 117 -0.51 -20.22 14.01
N ILE A 118 -0.93 -20.14 12.74
CA ILE A 118 -1.28 -21.31 11.93
C ILE A 118 -0.08 -22.25 11.77
N SER A 119 1.10 -21.70 11.51
CA SER A 119 2.33 -22.46 11.36
C SER A 119 2.76 -23.07 12.69
N LEU A 120 2.65 -22.32 13.80
CA LEU A 120 2.94 -22.84 15.15
C LEU A 120 1.98 -23.97 15.57
N THR A 121 0.72 -23.87 15.17
CA THR A 121 -0.29 -24.93 15.37
C THR A 121 0.06 -26.17 14.58
N ALA A 122 0.40 -26.02 13.28
CA ALA A 122 0.82 -27.13 12.44
C ALA A 122 2.09 -27.82 12.98
N VAL A 123 3.07 -27.02 13.41
CA VAL A 123 4.30 -27.52 14.05
C VAL A 123 3.98 -28.30 15.32
N SER A 124 3.07 -27.80 16.16
CA SER A 124 2.66 -28.48 17.39
C SER A 124 1.97 -29.82 17.11
N LYS A 125 1.08 -29.86 16.11
CA LYS A 125 0.43 -31.09 15.63
C LYS A 125 1.46 -32.09 15.11
N LEU A 126 2.39 -31.66 14.25
CA LEU A 126 3.41 -32.52 13.68
C LEU A 126 4.38 -33.04 14.75
N ARG A 127 4.79 -32.20 15.69
CA ARG A 127 5.62 -32.61 16.82
C ARG A 127 4.95 -33.68 17.67
N SER A 128 3.65 -33.54 17.93
CA SER A 128 2.85 -34.57 18.62
C SER A 128 2.80 -35.89 17.83
N LYS A 129 2.68 -35.81 16.50
CA LYS A 129 2.74 -36.99 15.62
C LYS A 129 4.10 -37.69 15.69
N HIS A 130 5.21 -36.95 15.62
CA HIS A 130 6.56 -37.50 15.71
C HIS A 130 6.91 -38.14 17.07
N LEU A 131 6.17 -37.82 18.14
CA LEU A 131 6.30 -38.53 19.42
C LEU A 131 5.68 -39.95 19.37
N ARG A 132 4.73 -40.18 18.48
CA ARG A 132 3.99 -41.45 18.37
C ARG A 132 4.43 -42.29 17.17
N GLU A 133 4.78 -41.65 16.07
CA GLU A 133 5.01 -42.25 14.76
C GLU A 133 6.36 -41.83 14.18
N LYS A 134 6.95 -42.64 13.29
CA LYS A 134 8.16 -42.25 12.56
C LYS A 134 7.83 -41.16 11.54
N GLY A 135 8.68 -40.13 11.44
CA GLY A 135 8.54 -39.07 10.45
C GLY A 135 8.79 -39.53 9.01
N MET A 136 8.32 -38.74 8.05
CA MET A 136 8.34 -39.06 6.61
C MET A 136 9.54 -38.47 5.86
N ILE A 137 10.39 -37.69 6.52
CA ILE A 137 11.58 -37.05 5.92
C ILE A 137 12.41 -38.04 5.09
N GLN A 138 12.79 -39.19 5.66
CA GLN A 138 13.62 -40.18 4.94
C GLN A 138 12.92 -40.74 3.70
N GLN A 139 11.60 -40.95 3.79
CA GLN A 139 10.81 -41.43 2.67
C GLN A 139 10.78 -40.41 1.53
N PHE A 140 10.58 -39.11 1.84
CA PHE A 140 10.59 -38.06 0.82
C PHE A 140 11.97 -37.89 0.18
N LEU A 141 13.05 -38.00 0.96
CA LEU A 141 14.41 -37.97 0.42
C LEU A 141 14.67 -39.15 -0.52
N SER A 142 14.25 -40.36 -0.16
CA SER A 142 14.38 -41.53 -1.07
C SER A 142 13.59 -41.34 -2.35
N GLN A 143 12.33 -40.88 -2.26
CA GLN A 143 11.48 -40.61 -3.42
C GLN A 143 12.06 -39.54 -4.34
N MET A 144 12.64 -38.47 -3.78
CA MET A 144 13.31 -37.42 -4.53
C MET A 144 14.47 -37.98 -5.36
N ILE A 145 15.31 -38.81 -4.75
CA ILE A 145 16.46 -39.44 -5.43
C ILE A 145 16.01 -40.48 -6.47
N GLU A 146 14.96 -41.24 -6.19
CA GLU A 146 14.40 -42.19 -7.15
C GLU A 146 13.86 -41.47 -8.41
N ARG A 147 13.16 -40.34 -8.23
CA ARG A 147 12.64 -39.51 -9.33
C ARG A 147 13.74 -38.75 -10.06
N ASN A 148 14.79 -38.35 -9.35
CA ASN A 148 15.90 -37.55 -9.88
C ASN A 148 17.26 -38.18 -9.51
N PRO A 149 17.66 -39.29 -10.16
CA PRO A 149 18.87 -40.04 -9.80
C PRO A 149 20.16 -39.20 -9.80
N GLN A 150 20.23 -38.18 -10.67
CA GLN A 150 21.34 -37.23 -10.77
C GLN A 150 21.55 -36.40 -9.50
N MET A 151 20.52 -36.19 -8.69
CA MET A 151 20.61 -35.41 -7.44
C MET A 151 21.29 -36.18 -6.31
N SER A 152 21.51 -37.49 -6.45
CA SER A 152 22.06 -38.35 -5.41
C SER A 152 23.42 -37.90 -4.86
N GLN A 153 24.27 -37.34 -5.73
CA GLN A 153 25.62 -36.91 -5.34
C GLN A 153 25.59 -35.70 -4.39
N GLU A 154 24.77 -34.69 -4.70
CA GLU A 154 24.74 -33.42 -3.98
C GLU A 154 23.69 -33.39 -2.85
N PHE A 155 22.54 -34.02 -3.07
CA PHE A 155 21.39 -33.99 -2.15
C PHE A 155 21.21 -35.28 -1.35
N GLY A 156 21.95 -36.34 -1.66
CA GLY A 156 21.98 -37.56 -0.84
C GLY A 156 22.91 -37.43 0.36
N LEU A 157 22.65 -38.17 1.44
CA LEU A 157 23.55 -38.19 2.62
C LEU A 157 24.95 -38.70 2.24
N GLY A 158 25.01 -39.76 1.43
CA GLY A 158 26.28 -40.38 1.01
C GLY A 158 27.12 -40.88 2.19
N GLY A 159 28.45 -40.82 2.06
CA GLY A 159 29.41 -41.15 3.12
C GLY A 159 29.76 -39.96 4.04
N ARG A 160 28.99 -38.87 4.00
CA ARG A 160 29.28 -37.64 4.75
C ARG A 160 29.23 -37.92 6.25
N GLN A 161 30.18 -37.33 6.98
CA GLN A 161 30.23 -37.43 8.43
C GLN A 161 30.14 -36.04 9.05
N ASP A 162 29.38 -35.96 10.12
CA ASP A 162 29.21 -34.75 10.89
C ASP A 162 30.46 -34.45 11.74
N GLN A 163 31.16 -33.38 11.39
CA GLN A 163 32.45 -33.00 11.99
C GLN A 163 32.36 -31.59 12.58
N LEU A 164 32.58 -31.48 13.89
CA LEU A 164 32.60 -30.22 14.62
C LEU A 164 34.01 -30.01 15.18
N PHE A 165 34.58 -28.85 14.90
CA PHE A 165 35.90 -28.44 15.42
C PHE A 165 35.76 -27.57 16.67
N ASN A 166 36.82 -27.50 17.47
CA ASN A 166 36.91 -26.54 18.58
C ASN A 166 36.72 -25.12 18.07
N ALA A 167 36.01 -24.28 18.81
CA ALA A 167 35.66 -22.92 18.37
C ALA A 167 36.89 -22.01 18.14
N ASP A 168 38.00 -22.28 18.81
CA ASP A 168 39.25 -21.52 18.66
C ASP A 168 40.12 -22.03 17.49
N TYR A 169 39.73 -23.13 16.85
CA TYR A 169 40.47 -23.68 15.72
C TYR A 169 40.20 -22.87 14.45
N ARG A 170 41.27 -22.33 13.86
CA ARG A 170 41.20 -21.65 12.57
C ARG A 170 41.55 -22.62 11.46
N HIS A 171 40.65 -22.74 10.50
CA HIS A 171 40.84 -23.63 9.38
C HIS A 171 41.82 -23.04 8.36
N ILE A 172 42.37 -23.89 7.50
CA ILE A 172 43.35 -23.49 6.46
C ILE A 172 42.61 -22.69 5.37
N GLU A 173 42.90 -21.39 5.25
CA GLU A 173 42.16 -20.47 4.36
C GLU A 173 42.22 -20.84 2.86
N SER A 174 43.26 -21.56 2.43
CA SER A 174 43.45 -21.94 1.02
C SER A 174 42.65 -23.17 0.57
N GLU A 175 41.97 -23.87 1.47
CA GLU A 175 41.25 -25.12 1.19
C GLU A 175 39.73 -24.96 1.39
N SER A 176 38.95 -25.59 0.52
CA SER A 176 37.47 -25.54 0.58
C SER A 176 36.83 -26.70 1.36
N THR A 177 37.64 -27.68 1.81
CA THR A 177 37.19 -28.84 2.59
C THR A 177 38.05 -28.99 3.85
N CYS A 178 37.54 -29.77 4.81
CA CYS A 178 38.23 -30.05 6.06
C CYS A 178 39.16 -31.28 6.00
N ASP A 179 39.45 -31.82 4.81
CA ASP A 179 40.25 -33.06 4.67
C ASP A 179 41.68 -32.91 5.20
N LYS A 180 42.23 -31.70 5.10
CA LYS A 180 43.58 -31.34 5.57
C LYS A 180 43.57 -30.69 6.97
N CYS A 181 42.41 -30.57 7.61
CA CYS A 181 42.33 -29.98 8.94
C CYS A 181 42.81 -30.98 10.02
N ASP A 182 43.33 -30.43 11.12
CA ASP A 182 43.83 -31.25 12.23
C ASP A 182 42.67 -31.98 12.92
N ARG A 183 42.63 -33.31 12.75
CA ARG A 183 41.60 -34.18 13.34
C ARG A 183 41.66 -34.24 14.86
N SER A 184 42.78 -33.82 15.48
CA SER A 184 42.87 -33.70 16.95
C SER A 184 41.95 -32.61 17.51
N GLN A 185 41.54 -31.67 16.66
CA GLN A 185 40.67 -30.54 17.01
C GLN A 185 39.18 -30.87 16.91
N PHE A 186 38.83 -32.11 16.59
CA PHE A 186 37.44 -32.55 16.62
C PHE A 186 36.89 -32.55 18.04
N VAL A 187 35.71 -31.96 18.20
CA VAL A 187 34.95 -32.00 19.45
C VAL A 187 34.37 -33.40 19.63
N PRO A 188 34.75 -34.15 20.69
CA PRO A 188 34.19 -35.46 20.94
C PRO A 188 32.69 -35.34 21.25
N ARG A 189 31.85 -35.99 20.45
CA ARG A 189 30.39 -36.01 20.63
C ARG A 189 29.88 -37.42 20.84
N LYS A 190 28.89 -37.58 21.72
CA LYS A 190 28.23 -38.88 21.97
C LYS A 190 27.57 -39.38 20.69
N GLN A 191 27.66 -40.66 20.39
CA GLN A 191 26.94 -41.24 19.25
C GLN A 191 25.43 -41.13 19.48
N ARG A 192 24.68 -40.67 18.48
CA ARG A 192 23.21 -40.67 18.52
C ARG A 192 22.68 -42.09 18.36
N THR A 193 21.50 -42.34 18.93
CA THR A 193 20.77 -43.61 18.78
C THR A 193 20.19 -43.80 17.38
N SER A 194 20.07 -42.73 16.61
CA SER A 194 19.57 -42.72 15.23
C SER A 194 20.49 -41.88 14.35
N SER A 195 20.68 -42.32 13.10
CA SER A 195 21.37 -41.58 12.05
C SER A 195 20.46 -40.60 11.30
N LEU A 196 19.17 -40.55 11.64
CA LEU A 196 18.22 -39.63 11.01
C LEU A 196 18.44 -38.19 11.47
N PRO A 197 18.18 -37.21 10.59
CA PRO A 197 18.10 -35.80 10.95
C PRO A 197 17.19 -35.54 12.16
N LYS A 198 17.63 -34.66 13.06
CA LYS A 198 16.85 -34.28 14.23
C LYS A 198 16.10 -32.96 14.02
N ILE A 199 14.82 -33.02 14.40
CA ILE A 199 13.87 -31.97 14.81
C ILE A 199 14.33 -31.00 15.91
N HIS A 200 14.91 -29.83 15.65
CA HIS A 200 15.12 -28.81 16.70
C HIS A 200 14.15 -27.64 16.56
N TYR A 201 13.53 -27.24 17.67
CA TYR A 201 12.61 -26.11 17.73
C TYR A 201 13.20 -25.02 18.62
N GLY A 202 13.56 -23.86 18.06
CA GLY A 202 14.26 -22.84 18.82
C GLY A 202 14.42 -21.53 18.09
N LEU A 203 15.15 -20.61 18.73
CA LEU A 203 15.39 -19.27 18.21
C LEU A 203 16.41 -19.31 17.06
N ILE A 204 16.14 -18.58 15.98
CA ILE A 204 17.07 -18.38 14.87
C ILE A 204 17.62 -16.95 14.95
N ALA A 205 18.94 -16.81 14.87
CA ALA A 205 19.59 -15.50 14.83
C ALA A 205 19.88 -15.13 13.38
N SER A 206 19.32 -14.02 12.90
CA SER A 206 19.46 -13.59 11.51
C SER A 206 20.23 -12.27 11.42
N ALA A 207 20.94 -12.03 10.31
CA ALA A 207 21.74 -10.82 10.10
C ALA A 207 21.91 -10.50 8.61
N ASN A 208 22.34 -9.29 8.29
CA ASN A 208 22.72 -8.91 6.92
C ASN A 208 24.15 -9.37 6.56
N GLN A 209 24.93 -9.86 7.53
CA GLN A 209 26.32 -10.29 7.35
C GLN A 209 26.51 -11.79 7.62
N VAL A 210 27.41 -12.43 6.87
CA VAL A 210 27.77 -13.85 7.05
C VAL A 210 28.56 -14.04 8.34
N MET A 211 28.09 -14.91 9.23
CA MET A 211 28.88 -15.38 10.38
C MET A 211 29.94 -16.40 9.92
N LYS A 212 31.22 -16.14 10.23
CA LYS A 212 32.36 -17.02 9.91
C LYS A 212 33.34 -17.21 11.09
N ASP A 213 32.90 -16.88 12.29
CA ASP A 213 33.74 -16.95 13.49
C ASP A 213 33.05 -17.80 14.55
N ALA A 214 33.59 -18.98 14.81
CA ALA A 214 33.00 -19.97 15.72
C ALA A 214 32.93 -19.45 17.17
N ALA A 215 33.88 -18.62 17.60
CA ALA A 215 33.87 -18.00 18.92
C ALA A 215 32.71 -17.00 19.07
N SER A 216 32.51 -16.14 18.07
CA SER A 216 31.38 -15.19 18.01
C SER A 216 30.04 -15.91 17.91
N ARG A 217 29.96 -16.97 17.10
CA ARG A 217 28.80 -17.88 17.02
C ARG A 217 28.45 -18.46 18.38
N ASP A 218 29.42 -19.02 19.11
CA ASP A 218 29.18 -19.63 20.41
C ASP A 218 28.79 -18.59 21.47
N LYS A 219 29.37 -17.39 21.40
CA LYS A 219 28.97 -16.25 22.23
C LYS A 219 27.52 -15.86 21.96
N LEU A 220 27.13 -15.72 20.69
CA LEU A 220 25.76 -15.42 20.27
C LEU A 220 24.78 -16.50 20.76
N GLY A 221 25.16 -17.78 20.63
CA GLY A 221 24.38 -18.90 21.15
C GLY A 221 24.14 -18.83 22.66
N ARG A 222 25.15 -18.43 23.44
CA ARG A 222 25.00 -18.24 24.90
C ARG A 222 24.14 -17.04 25.27
N GLU A 223 24.26 -15.94 24.55
CA GLU A 223 23.55 -14.68 24.84
C GLU A 223 22.08 -14.74 24.42
N LEU A 224 21.77 -15.37 23.29
CA LEU A 224 20.42 -15.43 22.74
C LEU A 224 19.70 -16.76 22.98
N GLY A 225 20.43 -17.85 23.26
CA GLY A 225 19.87 -19.19 23.19
C GLY A 225 19.50 -19.61 21.75
N ALA A 226 20.13 -19.00 20.74
CA ALA A 226 19.88 -19.29 19.32
C ALA A 226 20.47 -20.67 18.92
N TYR A 227 19.79 -21.35 18.00
CA TYR A 227 20.16 -22.70 17.53
C TYR A 227 20.84 -22.70 16.17
N CYS A 228 20.63 -21.66 15.36
CA CYS A 228 21.34 -21.45 14.10
C CYS A 228 21.44 -19.96 13.76
N VAL A 229 22.35 -19.66 12.83
CA VAL A 229 22.49 -18.34 12.19
C VAL A 229 22.08 -18.39 10.72
N ASP A 230 21.26 -17.44 10.29
CA ASP A 230 20.91 -17.23 8.88
C ASP A 230 21.13 -15.78 8.43
N MET A 231 20.90 -15.49 7.14
CA MET A 231 21.09 -14.15 6.59
C MET A 231 19.85 -13.49 5.98
N GLU A 232 18.70 -14.16 5.98
CA GLU A 232 17.56 -13.77 5.16
C GLU A 232 16.29 -13.51 5.97
N ALA A 233 16.15 -14.12 7.14
CA ALA A 233 14.89 -14.14 7.87
C ALA A 233 14.50 -12.79 8.48
N ALA A 234 15.46 -12.05 9.06
CA ALA A 234 15.16 -10.82 9.79
C ALA A 234 14.49 -9.75 8.91
N GLY A 235 15.04 -9.48 7.72
CA GLY A 235 14.49 -8.46 6.82
C GLY A 235 13.15 -8.84 6.17
N LEU A 236 12.85 -10.14 6.07
CA LEU A 236 11.64 -10.64 5.44
C LEU A 236 10.45 -10.70 6.40
N MET A 237 10.66 -11.17 7.64
CA MET A 237 9.56 -11.48 8.57
C MET A 237 8.72 -10.27 9.00
N ASP A 238 9.28 -9.06 8.94
CA ASP A 238 8.55 -7.82 9.26
C ASP A 238 7.42 -7.54 8.25
N HIS A 239 7.58 -7.98 6.99
CA HIS A 239 6.66 -7.67 5.89
C HIS A 239 6.01 -8.92 5.27
N PHE A 240 6.51 -10.11 5.61
CA PHE A 240 6.00 -11.39 5.15
C PHE A 240 5.98 -12.37 6.33
N PRO A 241 4.85 -12.48 7.05
CA PRO A 241 4.74 -13.38 8.19
C PRO A 241 4.99 -14.84 7.77
N CYS A 242 6.13 -15.40 8.17
CA CYS A 242 6.54 -16.73 7.74
C CYS A 242 7.10 -17.59 8.88
N LEU A 243 7.05 -18.91 8.69
CA LEU A 243 7.80 -19.86 9.50
C LEU A 243 9.15 -20.11 8.83
N VAL A 244 10.23 -19.88 9.57
CA VAL A 244 11.59 -20.11 9.10
C VAL A 244 12.03 -21.52 9.45
N ILE A 245 12.47 -22.29 8.45
CA ILE A 245 12.90 -23.68 8.54
C ILE A 245 14.28 -23.81 7.90
N ARG A 246 15.28 -24.21 8.68
CA ARG A 246 16.68 -24.24 8.24
C ARG A 246 17.29 -25.63 8.38
N GLY A 247 17.79 -26.15 7.28
CA GLY A 247 18.69 -27.30 7.27
C GLY A 247 20.10 -26.86 7.66
N ILE A 248 20.74 -27.60 8.56
CA ILE A 248 22.07 -27.24 9.04
C ILE A 248 23.14 -27.75 8.07
N CYS A 249 23.80 -26.84 7.35
CA CYS A 249 24.80 -27.18 6.34
C CYS A 249 26.24 -26.95 6.79
N ASP A 250 26.47 -26.07 7.77
CA ASP A 250 27.78 -25.83 8.36
C ASP A 250 27.62 -25.41 9.83
N TYR A 251 28.72 -25.01 10.46
CA TYR A 251 28.73 -24.48 11.81
C TYR A 251 29.10 -22.99 11.86
N ALA A 252 28.91 -22.21 10.79
CA ALA A 252 29.25 -20.79 10.76
C ALA A 252 30.67 -20.44 11.27
N ASP A 253 31.63 -21.34 11.01
CA ASP A 253 33.04 -21.14 11.29
C ASP A 253 33.76 -20.59 10.04
N SER A 254 35.09 -20.53 10.08
CA SER A 254 35.89 -19.97 8.99
C SER A 254 35.74 -20.73 7.65
N HIS A 255 35.21 -21.97 7.68
CA HIS A 255 35.03 -22.83 6.51
C HIS A 255 33.53 -23.02 6.19
N LYS A 256 33.17 -22.80 4.92
CA LYS A 256 31.83 -23.16 4.43
C LYS A 256 31.82 -24.62 4.02
N ASN A 257 31.07 -25.46 4.72
CA ASN A 257 30.93 -26.87 4.36
C ASN A 257 29.92 -27.06 3.21
N LYS A 258 30.36 -26.73 2.00
CA LYS A 258 29.52 -26.73 0.79
C LYS A 258 28.93 -28.11 0.48
N GLU A 259 29.61 -29.19 0.88
CA GLU A 259 29.16 -30.56 0.60
C GLU A 259 27.82 -30.90 1.26
N TRP A 260 27.48 -30.23 2.36
CA TRP A 260 26.24 -30.46 3.11
C TRP A 260 25.08 -29.59 2.65
N GLN A 261 25.30 -28.58 1.81
CA GLN A 261 24.25 -27.62 1.42
C GLN A 261 23.07 -28.30 0.73
N GLY A 262 23.34 -29.15 -0.28
CA GLY A 262 22.28 -29.89 -0.98
C GLY A 262 21.49 -30.81 -0.03
N TYR A 263 22.18 -31.65 0.73
CA TYR A 263 21.52 -32.54 1.69
C TYR A 263 20.70 -31.77 2.74
N ALA A 264 21.27 -30.74 3.35
CA ALA A 264 20.59 -29.93 4.35
C ALA A 264 19.34 -29.23 3.78
N ALA A 265 19.44 -28.68 2.57
CA ALA A 265 18.31 -28.09 1.86
C ALA A 265 17.20 -29.12 1.60
N ALA A 266 17.56 -30.33 1.14
CA ALA A 266 16.59 -31.41 0.91
C ALA A 266 15.90 -31.87 2.20
N VAL A 267 16.64 -31.98 3.32
CA VAL A 267 16.05 -32.36 4.61
C VAL A 267 15.08 -31.27 5.09
N ALA A 268 15.44 -29.98 4.96
CA ALA A 268 14.56 -28.86 5.31
C ALA A 268 13.29 -28.85 4.45
N ALA A 269 13.42 -29.05 3.13
CA ALA A 269 12.29 -29.15 2.22
C ALA A 269 11.40 -30.36 2.54
N ALA A 270 11.98 -31.53 2.82
CA ALA A 270 11.26 -32.74 3.19
C ALA A 270 10.48 -32.59 4.50
N TYR A 271 11.07 -31.98 5.52
CA TYR A 271 10.36 -31.64 6.76
C TYR A 271 9.19 -30.69 6.47
N THR A 272 9.41 -29.68 5.62
CA THR A 272 8.38 -28.69 5.30
C THR A 272 7.22 -29.31 4.52
N LYS A 273 7.48 -30.23 3.58
CA LYS A 273 6.43 -31.03 2.93
C LYS A 273 5.60 -31.81 3.95
N GLU A 274 6.27 -32.48 4.90
CA GLU A 274 5.58 -33.20 5.97
C GLU A 274 4.71 -32.29 6.83
N LEU A 275 5.19 -31.07 7.13
CA LEU A 275 4.45 -30.04 7.84
C LEU A 275 3.20 -29.62 7.08
N LEU A 276 3.31 -29.38 5.77
CA LEU A 276 2.20 -28.97 4.91
C LEU A 276 1.11 -30.05 4.82
N MET A 277 1.48 -31.33 4.81
CA MET A 277 0.52 -32.44 4.87
C MET A 277 -0.27 -32.48 6.20
N GLY A 278 0.22 -31.81 7.24
CA GLY A 278 -0.46 -31.67 8.53
C GLY A 278 -1.38 -30.43 8.62
N VAL A 279 -1.38 -29.57 7.60
CA VAL A 279 -2.27 -28.42 7.51
C VAL A 279 -3.55 -28.85 6.80
N SER A 280 -4.69 -28.85 7.51
CA SER A 280 -5.98 -29.12 6.89
C SER A 280 -6.30 -28.01 5.88
N GLU A 281 -6.84 -28.37 4.72
CA GLU A 281 -7.36 -27.42 3.74
C GLU A 281 -8.39 -26.51 4.43
N GLU A 282 -9.29 -27.06 5.27
CA GLU A 282 -10.26 -26.30 6.06
C GLU A 282 -9.61 -25.35 7.08
N ASP A 283 -8.49 -25.74 7.72
CA ASP A 283 -7.77 -24.90 8.69
C ASP A 283 -7.04 -23.74 7.99
N ALA A 284 -6.56 -23.95 6.76
CA ALA A 284 -5.98 -22.92 5.91
C ALA A 284 -7.05 -21.97 5.35
N ILE A 285 -8.22 -22.51 5.01
CA ILE A 285 -9.36 -21.76 4.44
C ILE A 285 -10.05 -20.86 5.48
N ARG A 286 -10.21 -21.33 6.72
CA ARG A 286 -10.91 -20.59 7.79
C ARG A 286 -10.14 -19.40 8.35
N LYS A 287 -8.84 -19.29 8.11
CA LYS A 287 -8.01 -18.18 8.62
C LYS A 287 -7.86 -17.09 7.56
N LYS A 288 -8.06 -15.83 7.98
CA LYS A 288 -7.91 -14.64 7.12
C LYS A 288 -6.49 -14.57 6.53
N SER A 289 -6.38 -14.04 5.30
CA SER A 289 -5.09 -13.68 4.71
C SER A 289 -4.30 -12.77 5.66
N PRO A 290 -2.96 -12.86 5.73
CA PRO A 290 -2.11 -11.87 6.41
C PRO A 290 -2.33 -10.45 5.88
N LEU A 291 -2.88 -10.31 4.67
CA LEU A 291 -3.27 -9.04 4.04
C LEU A 291 -4.77 -8.74 4.08
N GLY A 292 -5.59 -9.52 4.80
CA GLY A 292 -7.02 -9.24 4.93
C GLY A 292 -7.92 -9.50 3.71
N ASN A 293 -7.42 -10.04 2.58
CA ASN A 293 -8.21 -10.17 1.34
C ASN A 293 -9.04 -11.48 1.22
N PRO A 294 -10.30 -11.45 0.72
CA PRO A 294 -11.29 -12.54 0.82
C PRO A 294 -11.34 -13.53 -0.36
N SER A 295 -10.32 -13.58 -1.23
CA SER A 295 -10.43 -14.17 -2.58
C SER A 295 -10.54 -15.71 -2.70
N PHE A 296 -10.94 -16.45 -1.66
CA PHE A 296 -10.92 -17.92 -1.70
C PHE A 296 -12.19 -18.56 -2.32
N GLY A 297 -13.33 -17.86 -2.37
CA GLY A 297 -14.60 -18.43 -2.88
C GLY A 297 -14.57 -18.88 -4.35
N LEU A 298 -13.78 -18.22 -5.19
CA LEU A 298 -13.75 -18.46 -6.65
C LEU A 298 -12.95 -19.73 -7.06
N ALA A 299 -11.90 -20.10 -6.32
CA ALA A 299 -11.00 -21.19 -6.69
C ALA A 299 -11.64 -22.59 -6.49
N LEU A 300 -12.38 -22.77 -5.39
CA LEU A 300 -12.99 -24.07 -5.04
C LEU A 300 -14.11 -24.47 -6.02
N ARG A 301 -14.79 -23.50 -6.65
CA ARG A 301 -16.07 -23.71 -7.36
C ARG A 301 -15.94 -24.08 -8.83
N ARG A 302 -14.77 -23.88 -9.45
CA ARG A 302 -14.49 -24.46 -10.78
C ARG A 302 -14.44 -25.99 -10.77
N ARG A 303 -14.30 -26.61 -9.60
CA ARG A 303 -14.18 -28.07 -9.45
C ARG A 303 -15.52 -28.80 -9.32
N VAL A 304 -16.63 -28.13 -8.97
CA VAL A 304 -17.87 -28.81 -8.52
C VAL A 304 -19.08 -28.66 -9.47
N GLY A 305 -19.04 -27.80 -10.49
CA GLY A 305 -20.00 -27.84 -11.61
C GLY A 305 -21.46 -27.47 -11.29
N TYR A 306 -21.73 -26.66 -10.25
CA TYR A 306 -23.05 -26.10 -9.94
C TYR A 306 -23.07 -24.62 -10.34
N TRP A 307 -23.64 -24.28 -11.50
CA TRP A 307 -23.69 -22.86 -11.92
C TRP A 307 -25.08 -22.30 -12.26
N GLU A 308 -26.14 -23.09 -12.44
CA GLU A 308 -27.37 -22.50 -13.05
C GLU A 308 -28.67 -22.59 -12.23
N GLU A 309 -28.88 -23.53 -11.31
CA GLU A 309 -30.23 -23.68 -10.70
C GLU A 309 -30.42 -22.98 -9.35
N HIS A 310 -29.38 -22.46 -8.70
CA HIS A 310 -29.46 -21.98 -7.30
C HIS A 310 -28.56 -20.75 -7.00
N SER A 311 -28.37 -19.80 -7.93
CA SER A 311 -27.59 -18.59 -7.65
C SER A 311 -28.24 -17.74 -6.54
N ILE A 312 -27.45 -17.25 -5.58
CA ILE A 312 -27.95 -16.42 -4.48
C ILE A 312 -28.36 -15.02 -4.99
N ALA A 313 -27.73 -14.52 -6.07
CA ALA A 313 -28.13 -13.29 -6.77
C ALA A 313 -29.60 -13.30 -7.18
N ARG A 314 -30.05 -14.36 -7.86
CA ARG A 314 -31.43 -14.48 -8.30
C ARG A 314 -32.40 -14.46 -7.13
N LEU A 315 -32.08 -15.17 -6.04
CA LEU A 315 -32.93 -15.24 -4.85
C LEU A 315 -32.98 -13.89 -4.11
N VAL A 316 -31.87 -13.15 -4.10
CA VAL A 316 -31.79 -11.77 -3.57
C VAL A 316 -32.63 -10.81 -4.39
N ASP A 317 -32.55 -10.87 -5.73
CA ASP A 317 -33.36 -10.04 -6.63
C ASP A 317 -34.86 -10.40 -6.57
N GLU A 318 -35.19 -11.69 -6.44
CA GLU A 318 -36.58 -12.20 -6.29
C GLU A 318 -37.12 -12.05 -4.85
N ARG A 319 -36.26 -11.68 -3.89
CA ARG A 319 -36.56 -11.54 -2.45
C ARG A 319 -37.12 -12.82 -1.80
N ASP A 320 -36.70 -13.98 -2.28
CA ASP A 320 -37.17 -15.29 -1.77
C ASP A 320 -36.32 -15.77 -0.59
N ILE A 321 -36.55 -15.17 0.57
CA ILE A 321 -35.88 -15.52 1.85
C ILE A 321 -36.10 -16.98 2.22
N THR A 322 -37.27 -17.57 1.92
CA THR A 322 -37.61 -18.94 2.33
C THR A 322 -36.77 -19.96 1.57
N MET A 323 -36.59 -19.74 0.27
CA MET A 323 -35.71 -20.56 -0.55
C MET A 323 -34.23 -20.37 -0.16
N MET A 324 -33.80 -19.13 0.12
CA MET A 324 -32.44 -18.87 0.62
C MET A 324 -32.15 -19.63 1.92
N GLN A 325 -33.05 -19.58 2.91
CA GLN A 325 -32.92 -20.36 4.15
C GLN A 325 -32.77 -21.85 3.88
N THR A 326 -33.61 -22.39 3.00
CA THR A 326 -33.61 -23.82 2.68
C THR A 326 -32.28 -24.25 2.05
N LEU A 327 -31.75 -23.44 1.14
CA LEU A 327 -30.52 -23.74 0.41
C LEU A 327 -29.25 -23.50 1.25
N LEU A 328 -29.27 -22.51 2.16
CA LEU A 328 -28.21 -22.29 3.14
C LEU A 328 -28.07 -23.48 4.08
N VAL A 329 -29.19 -23.99 4.61
CA VAL A 329 -29.21 -25.19 5.48
C VAL A 329 -28.72 -26.43 4.73
N GLN A 330 -29.01 -26.54 3.44
CA GLN A 330 -28.53 -27.63 2.58
C GLN A 330 -27.07 -27.46 2.14
N GLY A 331 -26.41 -26.33 2.46
CA GLY A 331 -25.05 -26.02 2.03
C GLY A 331 -24.91 -25.84 0.51
N LYS A 332 -26.00 -25.49 -0.18
CA LYS A 332 -26.03 -25.34 -1.65
C LYS A 332 -25.70 -23.92 -2.12
N ILE A 333 -25.85 -22.93 -1.25
CA ILE A 333 -25.50 -21.52 -1.50
C ILE A 333 -24.68 -20.99 -0.32
N PHE A 334 -23.86 -19.97 -0.56
CA PHE A 334 -23.08 -19.31 0.48
C PHE A 334 -23.30 -17.79 0.39
N LEU A 335 -23.31 -17.13 1.55
CA LEU A 335 -23.73 -15.73 1.68
C LEU A 335 -22.73 -14.72 1.09
N ASP A 336 -21.47 -15.12 1.07
CA ASP A 336 -20.29 -14.27 0.93
C ASP A 336 -19.64 -14.38 -0.46
N ASP A 337 -20.38 -14.96 -1.40
CA ASP A 337 -19.91 -15.13 -2.77
C ASP A 337 -20.03 -13.86 -3.58
N LEU A 338 -19.00 -13.60 -4.38
CA LEU A 338 -19.05 -12.57 -5.41
C LEU A 338 -19.80 -13.11 -6.62
N GLU A 339 -20.93 -12.48 -6.93
CA GLU A 339 -21.82 -12.91 -8.00
C GLU A 339 -21.30 -12.45 -9.36
N PRO A 340 -21.22 -13.33 -10.38
CA PRO A 340 -20.62 -13.00 -11.68
C PRO A 340 -21.33 -11.89 -12.44
N GLU A 341 -22.62 -11.70 -12.18
CA GLU A 341 -23.47 -10.77 -12.94
C GLU A 341 -23.24 -9.30 -12.56
N TYR A 342 -22.86 -9.03 -11.31
CA TYR A 342 -22.64 -7.66 -10.80
C TYR A 342 -21.36 -7.47 -9.98
N GLY A 343 -20.57 -8.51 -9.75
CA GLY A 343 -19.23 -8.42 -9.16
C GLY A 343 -19.18 -8.30 -7.63
N GLY A 344 -20.34 -8.17 -6.95
CA GLY A 344 -20.47 -7.96 -5.50
C GLY A 344 -21.18 -9.10 -4.77
N THR A 345 -21.28 -9.00 -3.44
CA THR A 345 -21.95 -9.97 -2.56
C THR A 345 -23.47 -9.84 -2.54
N ALA A 346 -24.16 -10.89 -2.09
CA ALA A 346 -25.61 -10.86 -1.80
C ALA A 346 -25.98 -9.72 -0.83
N LEU A 347 -25.11 -9.42 0.14
CA LEU A 347 -25.31 -8.36 1.11
C LEU A 347 -25.16 -6.96 0.49
N GLN A 348 -24.17 -6.75 -0.39
CA GLN A 348 -24.05 -5.51 -1.18
C GLN A 348 -25.28 -5.28 -2.05
N ARG A 349 -25.74 -6.33 -2.73
CA ARG A 349 -26.93 -6.24 -3.56
C ARG A 349 -28.18 -5.91 -2.74
N ALA A 350 -28.34 -6.50 -1.55
CA ALA A 350 -29.43 -6.16 -0.64
C ALA A 350 -29.37 -4.69 -0.17
N ILE A 351 -28.16 -4.14 0.06
CA ILE A 351 -27.94 -2.72 0.38
C ILE A 351 -28.32 -1.81 -0.79
N GLN A 352 -27.90 -2.15 -2.02
CA GLN A 352 -28.28 -1.42 -3.23
C GLN A 352 -29.80 -1.42 -3.48
N LEU A 353 -30.46 -2.56 -3.23
CA LEU A 353 -31.91 -2.70 -3.33
C LEU A 353 -32.68 -2.00 -2.20
N GLN A 354 -31.96 -1.52 -1.17
CA GLN A 354 -32.51 -0.92 0.05
C GLN A 354 -33.54 -1.83 0.74
N ASP A 355 -33.35 -3.16 0.64
CA ASP A 355 -34.26 -4.14 1.22
C ASP A 355 -33.83 -4.52 2.63
N ILE A 356 -34.49 -3.89 3.59
CA ILE A 356 -34.21 -4.01 5.03
C ILE A 356 -34.36 -5.45 5.54
N ASP A 357 -35.43 -6.13 5.16
CA ASP A 357 -35.74 -7.46 5.66
C ASP A 357 -34.71 -8.48 5.13
N LEU A 358 -34.26 -8.26 3.89
CA LEU A 358 -33.22 -9.05 3.26
C LEU A 358 -31.84 -8.79 3.86
N ILE A 359 -31.46 -7.52 4.10
CA ILE A 359 -30.20 -7.17 4.79
C ILE A 359 -30.16 -7.81 6.17
N GLN A 360 -31.25 -7.67 6.95
CA GLN A 360 -31.33 -8.28 8.28
C GLN A 360 -31.22 -9.78 8.21
N PHE A 361 -31.94 -10.42 7.28
CA PHE A 361 -31.86 -11.85 7.09
C PHE A 361 -30.43 -12.31 6.81
N LEU A 362 -29.74 -11.70 5.83
CA LEU A 362 -28.37 -12.07 5.44
C LEU A 362 -27.37 -11.88 6.59
N ILE A 363 -27.46 -10.76 7.33
CA ILE A 363 -26.62 -10.52 8.52
C ILE A 363 -26.90 -11.55 9.61
N HIS A 364 -28.16 -11.91 9.87
CA HIS A 364 -28.51 -12.93 10.87
C HIS A 364 -28.03 -14.33 10.47
N GLN A 365 -27.94 -14.62 9.18
CA GLN A 365 -27.34 -15.87 8.67
C GLN A 365 -25.80 -15.84 8.68
N GLY A 366 -25.19 -14.69 8.96
CA GLY A 366 -23.74 -14.54 9.14
C GLY A 366 -22.99 -14.00 7.93
N ALA A 367 -23.65 -13.27 7.02
CA ALA A 367 -22.98 -12.62 5.88
C ALA A 367 -21.93 -11.60 6.36
N ASP A 368 -20.73 -11.63 5.78
CA ASP A 368 -19.62 -10.74 6.13
C ASP A 368 -19.72 -9.41 5.34
N PRO A 369 -19.91 -8.27 6.02
CA PRO A 369 -20.02 -6.97 5.36
C PRO A 369 -18.69 -6.44 4.79
N ASP A 370 -17.56 -7.06 5.11
CA ASP A 370 -16.22 -6.58 4.71
C ASP A 370 -15.69 -7.18 3.42
N ILE A 371 -16.48 -8.04 2.78
CA ILE A 371 -16.10 -8.63 1.51
C ILE A 371 -16.25 -7.59 0.41
N ALA A 372 -15.10 -7.26 -0.21
CA ALA A 372 -15.00 -6.33 -1.31
C ALA A 372 -15.36 -6.99 -2.65
N ASP A 373 -16.07 -6.24 -3.49
CA ASP A 373 -16.39 -6.59 -4.87
C ASP A 373 -15.15 -6.54 -5.80
N ASP A 374 -15.36 -6.81 -7.07
CA ASP A 374 -14.32 -6.73 -8.12
C ASP A 374 -13.69 -5.33 -8.28
N ARG A 375 -14.32 -4.29 -7.74
CA ARG A 375 -13.86 -2.90 -7.72
C ARG A 375 -13.19 -2.51 -6.39
N GLY A 376 -13.14 -3.42 -5.42
CA GLY A 376 -12.56 -3.17 -4.10
C GLY A 376 -13.52 -2.47 -3.12
N THR A 377 -14.82 -2.45 -3.40
CA THR A 377 -15.85 -1.85 -2.54
C THR A 377 -16.54 -2.94 -1.73
N SER A 378 -16.55 -2.87 -0.40
CA SER A 378 -17.26 -3.83 0.45
C SER A 378 -18.73 -3.47 0.68
N ALA A 379 -19.51 -4.37 1.28
CA ALA A 379 -20.87 -4.04 1.74
C ALA A 379 -20.86 -2.91 2.77
N ARG A 380 -19.82 -2.84 3.60
CA ARG A 380 -19.60 -1.77 4.56
C ARG A 380 -19.23 -0.45 3.86
N ASP A 381 -18.38 -0.49 2.84
CA ASP A 381 -18.05 0.70 2.05
C ASP A 381 -19.26 1.18 1.27
N GLU A 382 -20.01 0.28 0.65
CA GLU A 382 -21.22 0.59 -0.11
C GLU A 382 -22.33 1.13 0.79
N ALA A 383 -22.51 0.58 1.99
CA ALA A 383 -23.37 1.20 3.00
C ALA A 383 -22.88 2.60 3.38
N THR A 384 -21.56 2.82 3.46
CA THR A 384 -20.96 4.13 3.77
C THR A 384 -21.12 5.13 2.62
N PHE A 385 -20.97 4.71 1.36
CA PHE A 385 -21.19 5.53 0.17
C PHE A 385 -22.68 5.87 0.02
N SER A 386 -23.57 4.90 0.23
CA SER A 386 -25.03 5.11 0.23
C SER A 386 -25.46 6.04 1.37
N PHE A 387 -24.79 5.97 2.53
CA PHE A 387 -24.94 6.90 3.66
C PHE A 387 -24.43 8.32 3.37
N LEU A 388 -23.36 8.46 2.58
CA LEU A 388 -22.84 9.76 2.11
C LEU A 388 -23.71 10.39 1.00
N ALA A 389 -24.42 9.56 0.21
CA ALA A 389 -25.30 10.03 -0.86
C ALA A 389 -26.71 10.47 -0.37
N CYS A 390 -27.19 9.96 0.76
CA CYS A 390 -28.56 10.20 1.28
C CYS A 390 -28.65 11.31 2.34
N SER A 391 -27.96 12.44 2.14
CA SER A 391 -27.84 13.57 3.07
C SER A 391 -29.15 14.36 3.37
N HIS A 392 -30.34 13.87 2.98
CA HIS A 392 -31.58 14.67 2.99
C HIS A 392 -32.85 13.96 3.50
N ASN A 393 -32.79 12.81 4.19
CA ASN A 393 -34.02 12.14 4.63
C ASN A 393 -34.03 11.79 6.14
N GLU A 394 -34.76 12.59 6.93
CA GLU A 394 -34.92 12.44 8.40
C GLU A 394 -35.49 11.07 8.81
N ILE A 395 -36.36 10.46 8.00
CA ILE A 395 -37.02 9.17 8.29
C ILE A 395 -36.02 7.99 8.21
N TYR A 396 -34.89 8.16 7.52
CA TYR A 396 -33.85 7.13 7.37
C TYR A 396 -33.00 6.97 8.64
N TRP A 397 -32.99 7.97 9.53
CA TRP A 397 -32.09 8.04 10.69
C TRP A 397 -32.61 7.32 11.94
N GLU A 398 -33.92 7.35 12.18
CA GLU A 398 -34.55 6.62 13.30
C GLU A 398 -34.36 5.09 13.17
N TRP A 399 -34.14 4.61 11.94
CA TRP A 399 -33.92 3.21 11.59
C TRP A 399 -32.49 2.71 11.93
N HIS A 400 -31.47 3.58 11.91
CA HIS A 400 -30.06 3.21 12.08
C HIS A 400 -29.54 3.24 13.53
N GLU A 401 -30.22 3.97 14.42
CA GLU A 401 -29.79 4.23 15.81
C GLU A 401 -29.74 2.96 16.68
N ASN A 402 -30.64 2.00 16.46
CA ASN A 402 -30.81 0.84 17.36
C ASN A 402 -30.09 -0.45 16.93
N ARG A 403 -29.57 -0.57 15.70
CA ARG A 403 -29.00 -1.84 15.19
C ARG A 403 -27.59 -1.78 14.58
N LEU A 404 -27.05 -0.60 14.24
CA LEU A 404 -25.62 -0.45 13.93
C LEU A 404 -24.72 -0.54 15.18
N GLN A 405 -25.29 -0.31 16.38
CA GLN A 405 -24.63 -0.61 17.67
C GLN A 405 -24.13 -2.05 17.73
N SER A 406 -24.85 -3.01 17.13
CA SER A 406 -24.45 -4.42 17.09
C SER A 406 -23.25 -4.68 16.17
N ILE A 407 -23.21 -4.05 14.99
CA ILE A 407 -22.12 -4.17 14.00
C ILE A 407 -20.86 -3.45 14.49
N ILE A 408 -21.00 -2.32 15.19
CA ILE A 408 -19.89 -1.55 15.78
C ILE A 408 -19.35 -2.23 17.06
N SER A 409 -20.14 -3.06 17.76
CA SER A 409 -19.70 -3.75 18.99
C SER A 409 -18.74 -4.92 18.79
N ILE A 410 -18.55 -5.40 17.55
CA ILE A 410 -17.57 -6.44 17.21
C ILE A 410 -16.33 -5.74 16.66
N GLY A 411 -15.54 -5.15 17.57
CA GLY A 411 -14.32 -4.46 17.21
C GLY A 411 -13.20 -5.40 16.75
N SER A 412 -12.44 -4.98 15.72
CA SER A 412 -10.97 -4.99 15.67
C SER A 412 -10.34 -4.55 14.34
N HIS A 413 -10.93 -3.67 13.52
CA HIS A 413 -10.30 -3.21 12.26
C HIS A 413 -10.55 -1.72 11.92
N LEU A 414 -10.25 -0.82 12.86
CA LEU A 414 -10.03 0.61 12.54
C LEU A 414 -8.54 1.00 12.66
N ASP A 415 -7.65 0.01 12.69
CA ASP A 415 -6.20 0.19 12.90
C ASP A 415 -5.44 0.58 11.63
N GLU A 416 -6.07 0.48 10.45
CA GLU A 416 -5.43 0.82 9.19
C GLU A 416 -5.11 2.29 9.04
N TRP A 417 -5.78 3.22 9.74
CA TRP A 417 -5.53 4.67 9.60
C TRP A 417 -4.88 5.26 10.86
N ASN A 418 -4.55 4.44 11.86
CA ASN A 418 -4.02 4.87 13.17
C ASN A 418 -4.88 5.95 13.85
N LEU A 419 -6.22 5.82 13.78
CA LEU A 419 -7.15 6.81 14.34
C LEU A 419 -7.26 6.67 15.86
N SER A 420 -6.98 7.76 16.59
CA SER A 420 -7.26 7.83 18.03
C SER A 420 -8.76 7.84 18.34
N TYR A 421 -9.10 7.74 19.63
CA TYR A 421 -10.49 7.78 20.07
C TYR A 421 -11.16 9.12 19.72
N LEU A 422 -10.45 10.24 19.84
CA LEU A 422 -10.95 11.56 19.43
C LEU A 422 -11.21 11.66 17.92
N HIS A 423 -10.35 11.08 17.08
CA HIS A 423 -10.61 11.02 15.64
C HIS A 423 -11.92 10.28 15.35
N LYS A 424 -12.14 9.15 16.03
CA LYS A 424 -13.34 8.33 15.87
C LYS A 424 -14.60 9.05 16.36
N ILE A 425 -14.52 9.86 17.41
CA ILE A 425 -15.65 10.66 17.89
C ILE A 425 -15.99 11.77 16.89
N ILE A 426 -14.99 12.46 16.32
CA ILE A 426 -15.23 13.55 15.35
C ILE A 426 -15.88 13.03 14.05
N LEU A 427 -15.63 11.76 13.71
CA LEU A 427 -16.33 11.07 12.63
C LEU A 427 -17.81 10.77 12.93
N LYS A 428 -18.21 10.72 14.21
CA LYS A 428 -19.60 10.56 14.62
C LYS A 428 -20.33 11.91 14.57
N ILE A 429 -21.62 11.88 14.24
CA ILE A 429 -22.42 13.11 14.00
C ILE A 429 -22.86 13.78 15.33
N HIS A 430 -22.80 13.08 16.46
CA HIS A 430 -23.32 13.60 17.74
C HIS A 430 -22.31 14.51 18.46
N ARG A 431 -22.62 15.81 18.49
CA ARG A 431 -21.84 16.86 19.20
C ARG A 431 -21.70 16.62 20.71
N THR A 432 -22.67 15.93 21.31
CA THR A 432 -22.70 15.60 22.75
C THR A 432 -21.54 14.69 23.14
N ASP A 433 -21.19 13.72 22.28
CA ASP A 433 -20.16 12.72 22.58
C ASP A 433 -18.76 13.35 22.67
N LEU A 434 -18.47 14.32 21.79
CA LEU A 434 -17.21 15.06 21.83
C LEU A 434 -17.13 15.96 23.06
N LEU A 435 -18.24 16.62 23.41
CA LEU A 435 -18.31 17.48 24.58
C LEU A 435 -18.14 16.69 25.88
N GLU A 436 -18.78 15.52 26.00
CA GLU A 436 -18.63 14.61 27.14
C GLU A 436 -17.21 14.03 27.21
N ALA A 437 -16.65 13.59 26.08
CA ALA A 437 -15.28 13.08 26.03
C ALA A 437 -14.26 14.13 26.49
N LEU A 438 -14.42 15.40 26.09
CA LEU A 438 -13.50 16.47 26.47
C LEU A 438 -13.66 16.93 27.94
N GLN A 439 -14.65 16.44 28.68
CA GLN A 439 -14.74 16.64 30.15
C GLN A 439 -13.76 15.74 30.90
N ASP A 440 -13.35 14.61 30.32
CA ASP A 440 -12.34 13.72 30.90
C ASP A 440 -10.94 14.26 30.63
N ARG A 441 -10.20 14.61 31.69
CA ARG A 441 -8.83 15.12 31.58
C ARG A 441 -7.85 14.11 30.99
N THR A 442 -8.15 12.81 31.03
CA THR A 442 -7.29 11.78 30.43
C THR A 442 -7.27 11.85 28.89
N ILE A 443 -8.33 12.39 28.29
CA ILE A 443 -8.50 12.52 26.83
C ILE A 443 -7.65 13.64 26.22
N TYR A 444 -7.15 14.58 27.03
CA TYR A 444 -6.27 15.67 26.57
C TYR A 444 -4.97 15.15 25.95
N SER A 445 -4.50 13.98 26.38
CA SER A 445 -3.33 13.32 25.78
C SER A 445 -3.54 12.94 24.30
N GLN A 446 -4.80 12.89 23.84
CA GLN A 446 -5.15 12.50 22.48
C GLN A 446 -5.41 13.67 21.52
N LEU A 447 -5.45 14.92 22.01
CA LEU A 447 -5.69 16.11 21.17
C LEU A 447 -4.67 16.24 20.04
N GLU A 448 -3.45 15.75 20.27
CA GLU A 448 -2.34 15.77 19.32
C GLU A 448 -1.98 14.38 18.78
N SER A 449 -2.86 13.39 18.98
CA SER A 449 -2.69 12.09 18.32
C SER A 449 -2.67 12.26 16.82
N ARG A 450 -1.86 11.45 16.12
CA ARG A 450 -1.68 11.55 14.68
C ARG A 450 -2.11 10.28 13.99
N ASP A 451 -2.94 10.43 12.96
CA ASP A 451 -3.27 9.35 12.04
C ASP A 451 -2.07 9.02 11.13
N GLN A 452 -2.22 8.04 10.23
CA GLN A 452 -1.12 7.65 9.32
C GLN A 452 -0.61 8.76 8.40
N GLN A 453 -1.45 9.77 8.12
CA GLN A 453 -1.11 10.92 7.30
C GLN A 453 -0.58 12.08 8.17
N GLY A 454 -0.38 11.84 9.47
CA GLY A 454 0.09 12.84 10.42
C GLY A 454 -1.01 13.80 10.88
N ARG A 455 -2.27 13.58 10.52
CA ARG A 455 -3.38 14.50 10.83
C ARG A 455 -3.84 14.31 12.26
N THR A 456 -4.20 15.42 12.91
CA THR A 456 -4.73 15.46 14.29
C THR A 456 -6.26 15.50 14.29
N PRO A 457 -6.93 15.28 15.43
CA PRO A 457 -8.38 15.46 15.56
C PRO A 457 -8.86 16.82 15.01
N LEU A 458 -8.10 17.89 15.23
CA LEU A 458 -8.46 19.22 14.71
C LEU A 458 -8.39 19.31 13.17
N HIS A 459 -7.47 18.59 12.52
CA HIS A 459 -7.47 18.47 11.06
C HIS A 459 -8.75 17.79 10.56
N TRP A 460 -9.18 16.72 11.21
CA TRP A 460 -10.39 16.00 10.85
C TRP A 460 -11.66 16.85 11.05
N ALA A 461 -11.73 17.63 12.12
CA ALA A 461 -12.82 18.57 12.34
C ALA A 461 -12.88 19.63 11.22
N ALA A 462 -11.72 20.15 10.79
CA ALA A 462 -11.62 21.08 9.67
C ALA A 462 -12.03 20.44 8.33
N ILE A 463 -11.55 19.22 8.02
CA ILE A 463 -11.91 18.46 6.81
C ILE A 463 -13.42 18.23 6.71
N ARG A 464 -14.07 17.94 7.84
CA ARG A 464 -15.51 17.69 7.91
C ARG A 464 -16.36 18.95 7.90
N ALA A 465 -15.74 20.14 7.85
CA ALA A 465 -16.45 21.41 7.94
C ALA A 465 -17.30 21.54 9.23
N ASP A 466 -16.90 20.88 10.33
CA ASP A 466 -17.63 20.86 11.60
C ASP A 466 -17.12 21.97 12.55
N ALA A 467 -17.78 23.13 12.51
CA ALA A 467 -17.39 24.31 13.27
C ALA A 467 -17.48 24.10 14.79
N ASP A 468 -18.40 23.25 15.26
CA ASP A 468 -18.56 22.98 16.68
C ASP A 468 -17.46 22.06 17.20
N ALA A 469 -17.10 21.02 16.44
CA ALA A 469 -15.94 20.20 16.78
C ALA A 469 -14.64 21.04 16.80
N VAL A 470 -14.44 21.91 15.82
CA VAL A 470 -13.32 22.86 15.79
C VAL A 470 -13.33 23.75 17.05
N ARG A 471 -14.47 24.33 17.40
CA ARG A 471 -14.62 25.19 18.60
C ARG A 471 -14.28 24.45 19.90
N LEU A 472 -14.79 23.22 20.06
CA LEU A 472 -14.56 22.41 21.25
C LEU A 472 -13.08 22.03 21.39
N LEU A 473 -12.43 21.60 20.31
CA LEU A 473 -11.01 21.24 20.31
C LEU A 473 -10.09 22.44 20.57
N ILE A 474 -10.40 23.61 20.00
CA ILE A 474 -9.68 24.87 20.29
C ILE A 474 -9.82 25.23 21.77
N ASN A 475 -11.04 25.14 22.33
CA ASN A 475 -11.28 25.40 23.75
C ASN A 475 -10.50 24.43 24.65
N ALA A 476 -10.36 23.18 24.22
CA ALA A 476 -9.54 22.15 24.87
C ALA A 476 -8.02 22.34 24.66
N LYS A 477 -7.58 23.41 23.98
CA LYS A 477 -6.17 23.76 23.71
C LYS A 477 -5.45 22.86 22.71
N ALA A 478 -6.17 22.29 21.74
CA ALA A 478 -5.53 21.64 20.59
C ALA A 478 -4.63 22.61 19.81
N ASP A 479 -3.53 22.11 19.26
CA ASP A 479 -2.59 22.89 18.45
C ASP A 479 -3.20 23.24 17.09
N VAL A 480 -3.62 24.50 16.96
CA VAL A 480 -4.19 25.07 15.73
C VAL A 480 -3.21 25.15 14.56
N ASN A 481 -1.90 25.01 14.83
CA ASN A 481 -0.83 25.05 13.85
C ASN A 481 -0.17 23.68 13.62
N ALA A 482 -0.76 22.60 14.15
CA ALA A 482 -0.28 21.25 13.90
C ALA A 482 -0.15 21.00 12.39
N ARG A 483 0.92 20.33 11.98
CA ARG A 483 1.23 20.04 10.57
C ARG A 483 1.15 18.56 10.30
N ASP A 484 0.42 18.14 9.27
CA ASP A 484 0.38 16.76 8.80
C ASP A 484 1.67 16.36 8.04
N ASN A 485 1.73 15.15 7.47
CA ASN A 485 2.90 14.65 6.73
C ASN A 485 3.18 15.44 5.43
N TYR A 486 2.19 16.17 4.92
CA TYR A 486 2.32 17.10 3.78
C TYR A 486 2.51 18.54 4.24
N HIS A 487 2.77 18.73 5.53
CA HIS A 487 2.93 20.03 6.16
C HIS A 487 1.68 20.93 6.08
N LYS A 488 0.50 20.39 5.76
CA LYS A 488 -0.77 21.10 5.81
C LYS A 488 -1.18 21.29 7.28
N THR A 489 -1.80 22.43 7.56
CA THR A 489 -2.39 22.76 8.88
C THR A 489 -3.92 22.65 8.82
N PRO A 490 -4.64 22.63 9.95
CA PRO A 490 -6.11 22.65 9.93
C PRO A 490 -6.69 23.81 9.12
N LEU A 491 -6.02 24.97 9.09
CA LEU A 491 -6.43 26.12 8.28
C LEU A 491 -6.37 25.84 6.78
N HIS A 492 -5.39 25.06 6.31
CA HIS A 492 -5.33 24.65 4.90
C HIS A 492 -6.52 23.79 4.51
N PHE A 493 -6.94 22.86 5.38
CA PHE A 493 -8.12 22.03 5.12
C PHE A 493 -9.40 22.85 5.18
N ALA A 494 -9.55 23.73 6.17
CA ALA A 494 -10.71 24.61 6.26
C ALA A 494 -10.85 25.53 5.01
N ALA A 495 -9.72 26.00 4.46
CA ALA A 495 -9.66 26.78 3.22
C ALA A 495 -10.11 26.01 1.96
N GLU A 496 -10.15 24.68 2.00
CA GLU A 496 -10.61 23.81 0.89
C GLU A 496 -12.09 23.40 1.06
N THR A 497 -12.74 23.80 2.15
CA THR A 497 -14.13 23.40 2.49
C THR A 497 -15.11 24.57 2.40
N PRO A 498 -16.42 24.33 2.23
CA PRO A 498 -17.41 25.40 2.13
C PRO A 498 -17.75 26.11 3.46
N SER A 499 -17.24 25.63 4.61
CA SER A 499 -17.59 26.20 5.92
C SER A 499 -16.71 27.38 6.29
N PHE A 500 -17.23 28.58 6.07
CA PHE A 500 -16.57 29.83 6.48
C PHE A 500 -16.39 29.92 7.99
N GLU A 501 -17.31 29.35 8.77
CA GLU A 501 -17.24 29.39 10.22
C GLU A 501 -16.02 28.61 10.77
N CYS A 502 -15.73 27.41 10.25
CA CYS A 502 -14.51 26.67 10.62
C CYS A 502 -13.24 27.49 10.37
N PHE A 503 -13.18 28.10 9.20
CA PHE A 503 -12.06 28.92 8.77
C PHE A 503 -11.88 30.14 9.68
N GLU A 504 -12.97 30.86 9.98
CA GLU A 504 -12.95 32.03 10.84
C GLU A 504 -12.56 31.69 12.29
N LEU A 505 -13.05 30.56 12.82
CA LEU A 505 -12.71 30.10 14.16
C LEU A 505 -11.21 29.78 14.31
N LEU A 506 -10.62 29.14 13.31
CA LEU A 506 -9.19 28.85 13.31
C LEU A 506 -8.34 30.12 13.29
N LEU A 507 -8.69 31.10 12.44
CA LEU A 507 -8.00 32.40 12.39
C LEU A 507 -8.12 33.17 13.72
N LYS A 508 -9.32 33.22 14.30
CA LYS A 508 -9.54 33.81 15.63
C LYS A 508 -8.72 33.11 16.73
N ALA A 509 -8.46 31.82 16.58
CA ALA A 509 -7.64 31.03 17.48
C ALA A 509 -6.12 31.16 17.23
N LYS A 510 -5.68 32.14 16.43
CA LYS A 510 -4.27 32.41 16.10
C LYS A 510 -3.60 31.29 15.30
N SER A 511 -4.36 30.64 14.42
CA SER A 511 -3.74 29.85 13.35
C SER A 511 -2.87 30.77 12.48
N CYS A 512 -1.74 30.26 12.01
CA CYS A 512 -0.79 31.02 11.22
C CYS A 512 -1.26 31.08 9.75
N PRO A 513 -1.64 32.27 9.25
CA PRO A 513 -2.26 32.42 7.93
C PRO A 513 -1.26 32.27 6.77
N THR A 514 0.04 32.29 7.06
CA THR A 514 1.15 32.17 6.09
C THR A 514 1.90 30.84 6.22
N SER A 515 1.32 29.86 6.91
CA SER A 515 1.91 28.52 7.02
C SER A 515 2.07 27.88 5.65
N ARG A 516 3.25 27.33 5.34
CA ARG A 516 3.53 26.70 4.04
C ARG A 516 3.40 25.19 4.08
N THR A 517 2.81 24.56 3.06
CA THR A 517 2.80 23.09 2.86
C THR A 517 4.17 22.57 2.37
N LEU A 518 4.28 21.26 2.11
CA LEU A 518 5.52 20.64 1.59
C LEU A 518 5.92 21.20 0.22
N ILE A 519 4.95 21.54 -0.62
CA ILE A 519 5.16 22.21 -1.92
C ILE A 519 5.22 23.74 -1.79
N GLY A 520 5.20 24.25 -0.56
CA GLY A 520 5.35 25.66 -0.23
C GLY A 520 4.09 26.52 -0.41
N GLU A 521 2.93 25.92 -0.70
CA GLU A 521 1.65 26.64 -0.77
C GLU A 521 1.19 27.12 0.61
N GLU A 522 0.65 28.33 0.67
CA GLU A 522 -0.01 28.93 1.83
C GLU A 522 -1.55 28.78 1.73
N PRO A 523 -2.32 28.97 2.82
CA PRO A 523 -3.79 28.91 2.81
C PRO A 523 -4.45 29.72 1.69
N ILE A 524 -3.89 30.89 1.35
CA ILE A 524 -4.39 31.73 0.25
C ILE A 524 -4.43 30.98 -1.09
N HIS A 525 -3.44 30.15 -1.40
CA HIS A 525 -3.39 29.35 -2.63
C HIS A 525 -4.52 28.30 -2.65
N LYS A 526 -4.86 27.73 -1.48
CA LYS A 526 -5.94 26.75 -1.35
C LYS A 526 -7.31 27.38 -1.52
N ILE A 527 -7.53 28.56 -0.93
CA ILE A 527 -8.77 29.34 -1.13
C ILE A 527 -8.96 29.62 -2.62
N CYS A 528 -7.91 30.11 -3.28
CA CYS A 528 -7.97 30.47 -4.69
C CYS A 528 -8.28 29.28 -5.60
N ARG A 529 -7.78 28.07 -5.31
CA ARG A 529 -8.04 26.88 -6.14
C ARG A 529 -9.35 26.16 -5.81
N SER A 530 -9.83 26.26 -4.57
CA SER A 530 -11.01 25.52 -4.11
C SER A 530 -12.33 26.18 -4.49
N GLN A 531 -13.45 25.52 -4.18
CA GLN A 531 -14.78 26.10 -4.39
C GLN A 531 -15.21 27.10 -3.27
N ALA A 532 -14.32 27.44 -2.33
CA ALA A 532 -14.62 28.32 -1.20
C ALA A 532 -14.99 29.75 -1.62
N ASP A 533 -16.05 30.30 -1.02
CA ASP A 533 -16.56 31.65 -1.33
C ASP A 533 -15.46 32.74 -1.23
N PRO A 534 -15.45 33.77 -2.09
CA PRO A 534 -14.47 34.86 -2.03
C PRO A 534 -14.30 35.53 -0.65
N ILE A 535 -15.30 35.45 0.23
CA ILE A 535 -15.21 35.94 1.61
C ILE A 535 -14.05 35.31 2.41
N PHE A 536 -13.64 34.07 2.08
CA PHE A 536 -12.49 33.43 2.72
C PHE A 536 -11.19 34.20 2.42
N LEU A 537 -11.01 34.62 1.16
CA LEU A 537 -9.87 35.40 0.72
C LEU A 537 -9.83 36.75 1.43
N ILE A 538 -10.97 37.48 1.41
CA ILE A 538 -11.11 38.77 2.09
C ILE A 538 -10.74 38.63 3.56
N LYS A 539 -11.26 37.60 4.23
CA LYS A 539 -11.00 37.37 5.65
C LYS A 539 -9.53 37.03 5.94
N LEU A 540 -8.87 36.29 5.06
CA LEU A 540 -7.46 35.95 5.23
C LEU A 540 -6.55 37.17 5.07
N LEU A 541 -6.86 38.05 4.13
CA LEU A 541 -6.07 39.26 3.84
C LEU A 541 -6.12 40.30 4.96
N GLU A 542 -7.11 40.25 5.87
CA GLU A 542 -7.11 41.04 7.12
C GLU A 542 -5.90 40.77 8.02
N PHE A 543 -5.17 39.66 7.79
CA PHE A 543 -4.01 39.25 8.58
C PHE A 543 -2.67 39.52 7.90
N ASP A 544 -2.58 40.56 7.05
CA ASP A 544 -1.35 41.00 6.36
C ASP A 544 -0.68 39.89 5.52
N VAL A 545 -1.48 39.00 4.91
CA VAL A 545 -1.00 37.97 3.99
C VAL A 545 -0.63 38.60 2.64
N ASP A 546 0.53 38.24 2.11
CA ASP A 546 0.96 38.68 0.79
C ASP A 546 0.08 38.05 -0.31
N VAL A 547 -0.69 38.89 -1.00
CA VAL A 547 -1.56 38.51 -2.13
C VAL A 547 -0.76 37.95 -3.32
N ASN A 548 0.54 38.22 -3.36
CA ASN A 548 1.47 37.77 -4.40
C ASN A 548 2.44 36.68 -3.90
N SER A 549 2.13 36.05 -2.76
CA SER A 549 2.96 35.00 -2.19
C SER A 549 3.24 33.90 -3.21
N ARG A 550 4.50 33.44 -3.27
CA ARG A 550 4.93 32.39 -4.20
C ARG A 550 5.12 31.07 -3.48
N ALA A 551 4.47 30.01 -3.95
CA ALA A 551 4.71 28.66 -3.45
C ALA A 551 6.09 28.15 -3.88
N GLY A 552 6.78 27.42 -2.99
CA GLY A 552 8.17 26.98 -3.15
C GLY A 552 8.40 25.77 -4.08
N GLY A 553 7.39 25.37 -4.85
CA GLY A 553 7.42 24.22 -5.77
C GLY A 553 8.16 24.47 -7.10
N ILE A 554 7.92 23.59 -8.07
CA ILE A 554 8.62 23.55 -9.37
C ILE A 554 8.33 24.78 -10.24
N ASP A 555 7.21 25.49 -10.06
CA ASP A 555 6.82 26.57 -10.99
C ASP A 555 6.60 27.94 -10.33
N GLY A 556 6.64 28.04 -8.99
CA GLY A 556 6.44 29.32 -8.31
C GLY A 556 5.01 29.85 -8.35
N VAL A 557 4.04 28.94 -8.18
CA VAL A 557 2.58 29.19 -8.19
C VAL A 557 2.21 30.40 -7.30
N THR A 558 1.30 31.24 -7.79
CA THR A 558 0.75 32.40 -7.08
C THR A 558 -0.74 32.18 -6.77
N PRO A 559 -1.36 33.01 -5.91
CA PRO A 559 -2.81 33.01 -5.70
C PRO A 559 -3.60 33.24 -6.99
N VAL A 560 -3.10 34.12 -7.88
CA VAL A 560 -3.69 34.41 -9.19
C VAL A 560 -3.71 33.16 -10.05
N THR A 561 -2.56 32.48 -10.23
CA THR A 561 -2.53 31.26 -11.06
C THR A 561 -3.33 30.14 -10.41
N SER A 562 -3.37 30.05 -9.07
CA SER A 562 -4.24 29.11 -8.37
C SER A 562 -5.74 29.34 -8.63
N ALA A 563 -6.18 30.60 -8.72
CA ALA A 563 -7.56 30.95 -9.07
C ALA A 563 -7.91 30.58 -10.51
N ILE A 564 -6.94 30.75 -11.42
CA ILE A 564 -7.08 30.40 -12.82
C ILE A 564 -7.18 28.88 -12.98
N SER A 565 -6.22 28.09 -12.45
CA SER A 565 -6.28 26.62 -12.56
C SER A 565 -7.51 26.01 -11.85
N GLY A 566 -8.13 26.73 -10.92
CA GLY A 566 -9.40 26.33 -10.27
C GLY A 566 -10.66 26.79 -11.00
N CYS A 567 -10.53 27.54 -12.10
CA CYS A 567 -11.61 28.21 -12.83
C CYS A 567 -12.50 29.09 -11.92
N ARG A 568 -11.88 29.99 -11.15
CA ARG A 568 -12.55 30.80 -10.10
C ARG A 568 -12.58 32.31 -10.45
N PRO A 569 -13.41 32.76 -11.41
CA PRO A 569 -13.43 34.16 -11.87
C PRO A 569 -13.78 35.14 -10.74
N GLY A 570 -14.74 34.81 -9.87
CA GLY A 570 -15.11 35.70 -8.75
C GLY A 570 -14.01 35.87 -7.70
N VAL A 571 -13.17 34.85 -7.48
CA VAL A 571 -11.99 34.96 -6.61
C VAL A 571 -10.88 35.75 -7.30
N LEU A 572 -10.69 35.53 -8.61
CA LEU A 572 -9.73 36.29 -9.42
C LEU A 572 -10.05 37.78 -9.44
N GLU A 573 -11.32 38.16 -9.64
CA GLU A 573 -11.76 39.55 -9.54
C GLU A 573 -11.44 40.16 -8.17
N GLU A 574 -11.64 39.39 -7.09
CA GLU A 574 -11.31 39.87 -5.75
C GLU A 574 -9.80 40.03 -5.57
N LEU A 575 -8.97 39.10 -6.05
CA LEU A 575 -7.51 39.26 -6.07
C LEU A 575 -7.09 40.54 -6.81
N ILE A 576 -7.71 40.84 -7.95
CA ILE A 576 -7.47 42.07 -8.72
C ILE A 576 -7.87 43.31 -7.91
N ARG A 577 -9.03 43.29 -7.23
CA ARG A 577 -9.45 44.38 -6.33
C ARG A 577 -8.45 44.62 -5.19
N GLN A 578 -7.77 43.57 -4.75
CA GLN A 578 -6.73 43.60 -3.72
C GLN A 578 -5.33 43.88 -4.29
N ASN A 579 -5.22 44.34 -5.55
CA ASN A 579 -3.98 44.67 -6.26
C ASN A 579 -3.00 43.50 -6.43
N ALA A 580 -3.51 42.29 -6.72
CA ALA A 580 -2.65 41.18 -7.13
C ALA A 580 -1.89 41.50 -8.43
N ASP A 581 -0.62 41.11 -8.49
CA ASP A 581 0.24 41.30 -9.64
C ASP A 581 0.05 40.16 -10.65
N LEU A 582 -0.57 40.50 -11.78
CA LEU A 582 -0.87 39.56 -12.86
C LEU A 582 0.35 39.26 -13.75
N SER A 583 1.41 40.08 -13.67
CA SER A 583 2.61 39.95 -14.50
C SER A 583 3.63 38.94 -13.97
N ILE A 584 3.35 38.35 -12.80
CA ILE A 584 4.23 37.37 -12.18
C ILE A 584 4.27 36.12 -13.05
N ALA A 585 5.42 35.89 -13.68
CA ALA A 585 5.68 34.71 -14.47
C ALA A 585 6.16 33.50 -13.64
N ASP A 586 5.89 32.31 -14.15
CA ASP A 586 6.40 31.05 -13.64
C ASP A 586 7.88 30.82 -14.03
N ARG A 587 8.37 29.58 -13.91
CA ARG A 587 9.75 29.25 -14.31
C ARG A 587 9.96 29.18 -15.82
N GLU A 588 8.93 28.91 -16.61
CA GLU A 588 8.99 28.94 -18.07
C GLU A 588 8.74 30.34 -18.63
N GLY A 589 8.40 31.30 -17.78
CA GLY A 589 8.05 32.66 -18.18
C GLY A 589 6.58 32.79 -18.56
N ASP A 590 5.73 31.82 -18.25
CA ASP A 590 4.29 31.89 -18.48
C ASP A 590 3.63 32.74 -17.40
N THR A 591 2.84 33.74 -17.82
CA THR A 591 2.10 34.62 -16.92
C THR A 591 0.67 34.10 -16.69
N ALA A 592 -0.13 34.84 -15.91
CA ALA A 592 -1.54 34.50 -15.68
C ALA A 592 -2.34 34.31 -16.99
N LEU A 593 -2.03 35.09 -18.03
CA LEU A 593 -2.70 34.98 -19.33
C LEU A 593 -2.37 33.65 -20.03
N PHE A 594 -1.10 33.23 -19.97
CA PHE A 594 -0.64 31.98 -20.55
C PHE A 594 -1.29 30.78 -19.85
N GLU A 595 -1.34 30.81 -18.51
CA GLU A 595 -1.97 29.79 -17.69
C GLU A 595 -3.47 29.65 -18.00
N ALA A 596 -4.19 30.77 -18.16
CA ALA A 596 -5.62 30.76 -18.46
C ALA A 596 -5.95 30.11 -19.80
N VAL A 597 -5.08 30.29 -20.80
CA VAL A 597 -5.20 29.62 -22.11
C VAL A 597 -4.84 28.14 -21.99
N ALA A 598 -3.74 27.80 -21.32
CA ALA A 598 -3.28 26.42 -21.20
C ALA A 598 -4.25 25.52 -20.41
N CYS A 599 -4.90 26.08 -19.38
CA CYS A 599 -5.87 25.38 -18.53
C CYS A 599 -7.33 25.53 -18.97
N ASP A 600 -7.60 26.10 -20.15
CA ASP A 600 -8.97 26.29 -20.70
C ASP A 600 -9.91 27.02 -19.73
N SER A 601 -9.40 28.05 -19.05
CA SER A 601 -10.12 28.79 -18.01
C SER A 601 -10.84 30.02 -18.60
N SER A 602 -11.81 29.77 -19.47
CA SER A 602 -12.50 30.80 -20.29
C SER A 602 -13.03 31.99 -19.50
N GLU A 603 -13.72 31.76 -18.38
CA GLU A 603 -14.26 32.82 -17.54
C GLU A 603 -13.16 33.65 -16.85
N CYS A 604 -12.07 33.01 -16.42
CA CYS A 604 -10.92 33.73 -15.87
C CYS A 604 -10.18 34.53 -16.96
N LEU A 605 -10.08 33.97 -18.18
CA LEU A 605 -9.53 34.67 -19.32
C LEU A 605 -10.32 35.95 -19.64
N LYS A 606 -11.66 35.90 -19.63
CA LYS A 606 -12.52 37.09 -19.79
C LYS A 606 -12.21 38.15 -18.73
N VAL A 607 -12.09 37.75 -17.46
CA VAL A 607 -11.74 38.68 -16.37
C VAL A 607 -10.37 39.31 -16.59
N LEU A 608 -9.35 38.53 -16.95
CA LEU A 608 -7.99 39.03 -17.22
C LEU A 608 -7.97 40.04 -18.38
N LEU A 609 -8.70 39.76 -19.46
CA LEU A 609 -8.79 40.63 -20.62
C LEU A 609 -9.57 41.92 -20.32
N GLN A 610 -10.64 41.84 -19.53
CA GLN A 610 -11.47 42.99 -19.14
C GLN A 610 -10.72 43.96 -18.21
N HIS A 611 -9.95 43.45 -17.26
CA HIS A 611 -9.26 44.25 -16.25
C HIS A 611 -7.85 44.71 -16.65
N GLN A 612 -7.45 44.41 -17.89
CA GLN A 612 -6.23 44.85 -18.56
C GLN A 612 -4.89 44.38 -17.93
N ALA A 613 -4.18 43.55 -18.69
CA ALA A 613 -2.73 43.61 -18.78
C ALA A 613 -2.30 43.82 -20.26
N PRO A 614 -2.38 45.06 -20.80
CA PRO A 614 -1.98 45.36 -22.18
C PRO A 614 -0.47 45.19 -22.42
N ALA A 615 0.35 45.12 -21.37
CA ALA A 615 1.78 44.80 -21.49
C ALA A 615 2.07 43.28 -21.59
N ASP A 616 1.15 42.43 -21.13
CA ASP A 616 1.37 41.00 -20.98
C ASP A 616 0.89 40.20 -22.19
N ILE A 617 0.00 40.76 -23.01
CA ILE A 617 -0.44 40.10 -24.24
C ILE A 617 0.68 39.99 -25.28
N LEU A 618 1.63 40.92 -25.22
CA LEU A 618 2.85 40.95 -26.03
C LEU A 618 4.01 40.21 -25.35
N HIS A 619 3.79 39.69 -24.14
CA HIS A 619 4.83 38.96 -23.41
C HIS A 619 5.21 37.69 -24.18
N VAL A 620 6.49 37.36 -24.10
CA VAL A 620 7.04 36.11 -24.63
C VAL A 620 7.67 35.34 -23.49
N ASN A 621 7.29 34.07 -23.37
CA ASN A 621 7.89 33.21 -22.37
C ASN A 621 9.33 32.83 -22.77
N LYS A 622 10.01 32.03 -21.94
CA LYS A 622 11.41 31.64 -22.18
C LYS A 622 11.61 30.79 -23.44
N ARG A 623 10.54 30.20 -23.96
CA ARG A 623 10.54 29.48 -25.24
C ARG A 623 10.33 30.41 -26.44
N GLY A 624 10.22 31.72 -26.22
CA GLY A 624 9.91 32.71 -27.26
C GLY A 624 8.45 32.65 -27.71
N MET A 625 7.58 31.97 -26.97
CA MET A 625 6.19 31.77 -27.34
C MET A 625 5.32 32.92 -26.86
N THR A 626 4.39 33.35 -27.71
CA THR A 626 3.30 34.30 -27.38
C THR A 626 2.06 33.55 -26.91
N VAL A 627 1.04 34.26 -26.43
CA VAL A 627 -0.27 33.66 -26.10
C VAL A 627 -0.93 32.95 -27.29
N LEU A 628 -0.66 33.37 -28.54
CA LEU A 628 -1.16 32.67 -29.73
C LEU A 628 -0.52 31.29 -29.92
N HIS A 629 0.77 31.15 -29.60
CA HIS A 629 1.43 29.84 -29.60
C HIS A 629 0.81 28.93 -28.55
N MET A 630 0.47 29.46 -27.38
CA MET A 630 -0.24 28.69 -26.34
C MET A 630 -1.63 28.27 -26.81
N ALA A 631 -2.40 29.17 -27.41
CA ALA A 631 -3.72 28.88 -27.96
C ALA A 631 -3.65 27.86 -29.12
N ALA A 632 -2.52 27.80 -29.83
CA ALA A 632 -2.28 26.78 -30.85
C ALA A 632 -1.92 25.41 -30.27
N LEU A 633 -1.14 25.37 -29.19
CA LEU A 633 -0.77 24.12 -28.51
C LEU A 633 -1.93 23.51 -27.72
N TYR A 634 -2.81 24.35 -27.17
CA TYR A 634 -3.97 23.97 -26.35
C TYR A 634 -5.25 24.57 -26.95
N PRO A 635 -5.67 24.13 -28.15
CA PRO A 635 -6.75 24.79 -28.87
C PRO A 635 -8.11 24.46 -28.24
N SER A 636 -8.81 25.51 -27.80
CA SER A 636 -10.17 25.46 -27.28
C SER A 636 -11.04 26.46 -28.05
N LEU A 637 -12.20 26.02 -28.52
CA LEU A 637 -13.09 26.86 -29.32
C LEU A 637 -13.49 28.12 -28.54
N GLU A 638 -13.82 27.97 -27.27
CA GLU A 638 -14.25 29.07 -26.41
C GLU A 638 -13.10 30.05 -26.14
N ILE A 639 -11.88 29.56 -25.87
CA ILE A 639 -10.69 30.41 -25.70
C ILE A 639 -10.38 31.19 -26.97
N LEU A 640 -10.47 30.54 -28.13
CA LEU A 640 -10.21 31.18 -29.42
C LEU A 640 -11.25 32.25 -29.75
N GLU A 641 -12.53 31.99 -29.49
CA GLU A 641 -13.60 32.98 -29.63
C GLU A 641 -13.37 34.19 -28.71
N ILE A 642 -12.99 33.94 -27.44
CA ILE A 642 -12.66 35.01 -26.49
C ILE A 642 -11.45 35.83 -26.94
N LEU A 643 -10.41 35.18 -27.47
CA LEU A 643 -9.22 35.87 -27.98
C LEU A 643 -9.50 36.64 -29.27
N ALA A 644 -10.41 36.16 -30.14
CA ALA A 644 -10.83 36.88 -31.34
C ALA A 644 -11.61 38.16 -30.98
N ASP A 645 -12.49 38.06 -29.98
CA ASP A 645 -13.23 39.20 -29.44
C ASP A 645 -12.34 40.15 -28.61
N ALA A 646 -11.15 39.69 -28.20
CA ALA A 646 -10.18 40.52 -27.49
C ALA A 646 -9.47 41.48 -28.44
N ASN A 647 -9.22 42.71 -27.98
CA ASN A 647 -8.54 43.73 -28.75
C ASN A 647 -7.02 43.46 -28.83
N LEU A 648 -6.60 42.46 -29.61
CA LEU A 648 -5.22 41.93 -29.71
C LEU A 648 -4.22 42.84 -30.48
N TYR A 649 -4.54 44.12 -30.68
CA TYR A 649 -3.72 45.02 -31.50
C TYR A 649 -2.24 45.06 -31.06
N GLY A 650 -1.35 44.72 -32.00
CA GLY A 650 0.10 44.76 -31.79
C GLY A 650 0.73 43.39 -31.53
N LEU A 651 -0.07 42.34 -31.38
CA LEU A 651 0.42 40.96 -31.30
C LEU A 651 0.72 40.45 -32.70
N ASP A 652 1.99 40.14 -32.98
CA ASP A 652 2.41 39.65 -34.30
C ASP A 652 1.98 38.18 -34.49
N PRO A 653 1.03 37.88 -35.40
CA PRO A 653 0.58 36.51 -35.68
C PRO A 653 1.68 35.64 -36.31
N ASP A 654 2.69 36.27 -36.93
CA ASP A 654 3.83 35.63 -37.56
C ASP A 654 5.08 35.58 -36.65
N ALA A 655 4.93 35.97 -35.37
CA ALA A 655 5.99 35.84 -34.39
C ALA A 655 6.49 34.39 -34.32
N LYS A 656 7.80 34.21 -34.22
CA LYS A 656 8.44 32.90 -34.14
C LYS A 656 8.93 32.61 -32.74
N ASP A 657 8.66 31.40 -32.28
CA ASP A 657 9.27 30.85 -31.07
C ASP A 657 10.77 30.55 -31.27
N ASN A 658 11.44 30.09 -30.20
CA ASN A 658 12.87 29.79 -30.23
C ASN A 658 13.25 28.62 -31.16
N GLU A 659 12.28 27.81 -31.61
CA GLU A 659 12.50 26.76 -32.62
C GLU A 659 12.20 27.26 -34.05
N GLY A 660 11.78 28.52 -34.20
CA GLY A 660 11.47 29.14 -35.48
C GLY A 660 10.07 28.84 -36.02
N CYS A 661 9.20 28.26 -35.19
CA CYS A 661 7.81 27.96 -35.53
C CYS A 661 6.90 29.14 -35.19
N THR A 662 5.93 29.41 -36.06
CA THR A 662 4.81 30.33 -35.80
C THR A 662 3.69 29.64 -35.03
N ALA A 663 2.72 30.42 -34.53
CA ALA A 663 1.51 29.85 -33.92
C ALA A 663 0.75 28.93 -34.90
N SER A 664 0.71 29.28 -36.19
CA SER A 664 0.07 28.42 -37.21
C SER A 664 0.82 27.11 -37.44
N ASP A 665 2.16 27.08 -37.29
CA ASP A 665 2.94 25.85 -37.41
C ASP A 665 2.69 24.89 -36.23
N ARG A 666 2.38 25.44 -35.05
CA ARG A 666 2.07 24.67 -33.84
C ARG A 666 0.62 24.19 -33.78
N PHE A 667 -0.27 24.78 -34.59
CA PHE A 667 -1.69 24.43 -34.59
C PHE A 667 -1.92 23.00 -35.15
N PRO A 668 -2.76 22.15 -34.54
CA PRO A 668 -2.91 20.76 -34.96
C PRO A 668 -3.47 20.64 -36.39
N ALA A 669 -2.74 19.94 -37.26
CA ALA A 669 -3.15 19.73 -38.66
C ALA A 669 -4.47 18.94 -38.81
N ASN A 670 -4.86 18.20 -37.77
CA ASN A 670 -6.08 17.39 -37.72
C ASN A 670 -7.22 18.04 -36.91
N ALA A 671 -7.11 19.33 -36.55
CA ALA A 671 -8.17 20.07 -35.87
C ALA A 671 -9.46 20.10 -36.71
N CYS A 672 -10.62 20.14 -36.04
CA CYS A 672 -11.90 20.25 -36.73
C CYS A 672 -12.04 21.62 -37.43
N GLY A 673 -12.89 21.67 -38.47
CA GLY A 673 -13.04 22.88 -39.30
C GLY A 673 -13.45 24.12 -38.51
N ASP A 674 -14.31 23.97 -37.49
CA ASP A 674 -14.76 25.08 -36.65
C ASP A 674 -13.62 25.63 -35.79
N LEU A 675 -12.81 24.76 -35.18
CA LEU A 675 -11.66 25.15 -34.36
C LEU A 675 -10.58 25.84 -35.20
N ARG A 676 -10.32 25.32 -36.41
CA ARG A 676 -9.40 25.95 -37.37
C ARG A 676 -9.89 27.32 -37.80
N LYS A 677 -11.18 27.44 -38.11
CA LYS A 677 -11.80 28.71 -38.50
C LYS A 677 -11.74 29.75 -37.38
N ALA A 678 -11.99 29.34 -36.13
CA ALA A 678 -11.87 30.23 -34.97
C ALA A 678 -10.42 30.70 -34.80
N PHE A 679 -9.44 29.80 -34.91
CA PHE A 679 -8.02 30.16 -34.83
C PHE A 679 -7.58 31.11 -35.96
N ASP A 680 -7.97 30.83 -37.20
CA ASP A 680 -7.69 31.72 -38.34
C ASP A 680 -8.33 33.12 -38.13
N THR A 681 -9.49 33.20 -37.48
CA THR A 681 -10.13 34.48 -37.11
C THR A 681 -9.26 35.27 -36.13
N VAL A 682 -8.76 34.62 -35.08
CA VAL A 682 -7.82 35.23 -34.11
C VAL A 682 -6.56 35.78 -34.79
N LEU A 683 -5.99 35.06 -35.77
CA LEU A 683 -4.80 35.51 -36.52
C LEU A 683 -5.08 36.76 -37.39
N VAL A 684 -6.29 36.84 -37.96
CA VAL A 684 -6.71 38.02 -38.74
C VAL A 684 -6.87 39.23 -37.83
N ASP A 685 -7.54 39.06 -36.69
CA ASP A 685 -7.84 40.14 -35.76
C ASP A 685 -6.61 40.65 -34.97
N SER A 686 -5.58 39.81 -34.80
CA SER A 686 -4.31 40.19 -34.13
C SER A 686 -3.34 40.99 -35.02
N GLY A 687 -3.33 40.78 -36.34
CA GLY A 687 -2.40 41.54 -37.19
C GLY A 687 -2.19 41.11 -38.64
N SER A 688 -3.05 40.30 -39.25
CA SER A 688 -2.84 39.89 -40.66
C SER A 688 -3.67 40.74 -41.64
N THR A 689 -3.01 41.68 -42.30
CA THR A 689 -3.44 42.20 -43.60
C THR A 689 -3.77 41.01 -44.51
N LEU A 690 -5.02 40.93 -44.96
CA LEU A 690 -5.51 40.01 -45.99
C LEU A 690 -4.45 39.74 -47.08
N VAL A 691 -3.88 38.53 -47.08
CA VAL A 691 -3.45 37.90 -48.33
C VAL A 691 -4.61 37.04 -48.80
N LEU A 692 -5.59 37.69 -49.44
CA LEU A 692 -6.57 37.00 -50.28
C LEU A 692 -5.84 36.47 -51.52
N HIS A 693 -5.88 35.14 -51.66
CA HIS A 693 -5.81 34.31 -52.87
C HIS A 693 -5.01 34.74 -54.10
N GLY A 694 -4.26 33.76 -54.61
CA GLY A 694 -4.11 33.54 -56.04
C GLY A 694 -3.76 32.08 -56.31
N ASP A 695 -4.78 31.24 -56.53
CA ASP A 695 -4.63 29.99 -57.29
C ASP A 695 -4.01 30.32 -58.66
N GLY A 696 -2.99 29.55 -59.03
CA GLY A 696 -2.31 29.60 -60.32
C GLY A 696 -1.41 28.38 -60.52
#